data_AF-A0A2T6CS19-F1
#
_entry.id   AF-A0A2T6CS19-F1
#
_cell.length_a   1.000
_cell.length_b   1.000
_cell.length_c   1.000
_cell.angle_alpha   90.00
_cell.angle_beta   90.00
_cell.angle_gamma   90.00
#
_symmetry.space_group_name_H-M   'P 1'
#
loop_
_entity.id
_entity.type
_entity.pdbx_description
1 polymer ?
#
loop_
_entity_poly.entity_id
_entity_poly.type
_entity_poly.pdbx_seq_one_letter_code
_entity_poly.pdbx_strand_id
1 'polypeptide(L)'
;MQFALQRTQFHQTTEVMNEELQNAVDAGKLSQAAAEALEKLAPGEFCQHKSWGFGKIAEWNLITGQVIIDFKGKKGHPMQAQYAAETLTHIPAGHILARKAVDPAAVKAEAAEDPVGLTRSILNDFGGKATVEQITTSLVPEVFDAPSFKKWWDAAKKKLKADGHFQLPAKKTDPVVLLASPEAPTSGLLERFRAARHLKDQIAALDQIVKALPDFTDASELQVLVSQIEAAAAKVRRLQPAQALEMLQARDEIIARHPEIKTVEGAPSVAEILKGEQARLQELFAALPAIKQKKAVEQFPVAFGDEWLDVIFRVMQEAPNRLVVEISRIVEKEGRQEELRFVLARWISERSASSEMLIWLCKERGASFPELFNHDLLGAVFSALERDQLAEKRGARLHDLLFEDRELIGELLTTAEHDEVRDALRRLLLTPVFEDLSKRSLLARIVKIYPELQSMITGDSGERQETLTVSWASLEKRKEEHEDLVNRQIPQNIRDIQIARSYGDLRENFEFKSAKEQQRVLARRRAESERDLGQARGTNFENPDTTQVSIGTVVTLKTTGGATEVYSILGAWDSAPELGIVSYKAAIGQALLGKKAGESVQLPAEFGVHNVTIEKIEPFTNLDILSEKVHVLTNPSVS
;
A
#
# COMPACT_ATOMS: atom_id res chain seq x y z
N MET A 1 -0.75 -54.04 62.14
CA MET A 1 -1.70 -52.98 62.53
C MET A 1 -2.54 -52.68 61.30
N GLN A 2 -3.67 -53.33 60.99
CA GLN A 2 -4.87 -53.65 61.79
C GLN A 2 -5.39 -52.46 62.62
N PHE A 3 -6.67 -52.13 62.36
CA PHE A 3 -7.55 -51.10 62.97
C PHE A 3 -7.29 -49.65 62.49
N ALA A 4 -8.25 -48.86 62.00
CA ALA A 4 -9.71 -48.95 62.05
C ALA A 4 -10.37 -48.23 60.85
N LEU A 5 -11.22 -48.95 60.11
CA LEU A 5 -12.28 -48.38 59.28
C LEU A 5 -13.43 -47.99 60.22
N GLN A 6 -13.52 -46.70 60.58
CA GLN A 6 -14.73 -46.17 61.19
C GLN A 6 -15.78 -46.01 60.09
N ARG A 7 -16.77 -46.89 60.14
CA ARG A 7 -18.09 -46.72 59.53
C ARG A 7 -18.68 -45.40 60.03
N THR A 8 -18.65 -44.36 59.21
CA THR A 8 -19.56 -43.24 59.38
C THR A 8 -20.95 -43.73 58.97
N GLN A 9 -21.80 -43.93 59.97
CA GLN A 9 -23.21 -44.26 59.79
C GLN A 9 -23.84 -43.19 58.89
N PHE A 10 -24.41 -43.62 57.76
CA PHE A 10 -25.43 -42.85 57.06
C PHE A 10 -26.60 -42.66 58.03
N HIS A 11 -26.67 -41.52 58.70
CA HIS A 11 -27.96 -40.97 59.07
C HIS A 11 -28.60 -40.52 57.75
N GLN A 12 -29.40 -41.40 57.15
CA GLN A 12 -30.51 -40.93 56.33
C GLN A 12 -31.44 -40.21 57.30
N THR A 13 -31.22 -38.90 57.46
CA THR A 13 -32.30 -38.01 57.83
C THR A 13 -33.33 -38.19 56.72
N THR A 14 -34.42 -38.92 57.00
CA THR A 14 -35.61 -38.83 56.17
C THR A 14 -36.03 -37.38 56.26
N GLU A 15 -35.64 -36.56 55.28
CA GLU A 15 -36.12 -35.19 55.16
C GLU A 15 -37.64 -35.32 55.09
N VAL A 16 -38.30 -34.83 56.14
CA VAL A 16 -39.75 -34.81 56.22
C VAL A 16 -40.19 -33.81 55.16
N MET A 17 -40.79 -34.32 54.09
CA MET A 17 -41.26 -33.50 52.98
C MET A 17 -42.14 -32.37 53.50
N ASN A 18 -41.98 -31.18 52.93
CA ASN A 18 -42.71 -29.98 53.35
C ASN A 18 -44.22 -30.28 53.52
N GLU A 19 -44.77 -29.90 54.69
CA GLU A 19 -46.15 -30.23 55.08
C GLU A 19 -47.19 -29.72 54.06
N GLU A 20 -46.94 -28.58 53.41
CA GLU A 20 -47.84 -28.05 52.38
C GLU A 20 -47.82 -28.90 51.09
N LEU A 21 -46.65 -29.43 50.71
CA LEU A 21 -46.51 -30.34 49.57
C LEU A 21 -47.14 -31.70 49.87
N GLN A 22 -46.93 -32.23 51.09
CA GLN A 22 -47.54 -33.49 51.52
C GLN A 22 -49.07 -33.40 51.53
N ASN A 23 -49.62 -32.30 52.06
CA ASN A 23 -51.06 -32.05 52.04
C ASN A 23 -51.63 -31.94 50.62
N ALA A 24 -50.86 -31.42 49.67
CA ALA A 24 -51.28 -31.33 48.27
C ALA A 24 -51.24 -32.70 47.54
N VAL A 25 -50.30 -33.57 47.92
CA VAL A 25 -50.25 -34.97 47.46
C VAL A 25 -51.43 -35.76 48.02
N ASP A 26 -51.69 -35.65 49.32
CA ASP A 26 -52.79 -36.35 50.00
C ASP A 26 -54.17 -35.90 49.47
N ALA A 27 -54.29 -34.63 49.07
CA ALA A 27 -55.48 -34.09 48.40
C ALA A 27 -55.60 -34.47 46.91
N GLY A 28 -54.67 -35.24 46.36
CA GLY A 28 -54.66 -35.69 44.95
C GLY A 28 -54.36 -34.58 43.94
N LYS A 29 -53.85 -33.42 44.38
CA LYS A 29 -53.56 -32.26 43.51
C LYS A 29 -52.16 -32.32 42.88
N LEU A 30 -51.25 -33.11 43.46
CA LEU A 30 -49.87 -33.30 43.02
C LEU A 30 -49.50 -34.79 43.09
N SER A 31 -48.63 -35.25 42.19
CA SER A 31 -48.01 -36.57 42.35
C SER A 31 -46.84 -36.50 43.35
N GLN A 32 -46.51 -37.64 43.98
CA GLN A 32 -45.35 -37.74 44.88
C GLN A 32 -44.05 -37.26 44.22
N ALA A 33 -43.80 -37.68 42.97
CA ALA A 33 -42.63 -37.26 42.21
C ALA A 33 -42.62 -35.75 41.90
N ALA A 34 -43.80 -35.15 41.67
CA ALA A 34 -43.90 -33.71 41.45
C ALA A 34 -43.66 -32.92 42.75
N ALA A 35 -44.11 -33.43 43.90
CA ALA A 35 -43.83 -32.83 45.20
C ALA A 35 -42.32 -32.83 45.50
N GLU A 36 -41.63 -33.95 45.29
CA GLU A 36 -40.17 -34.05 45.46
C GLU A 36 -39.38 -33.11 44.52
N ALA A 37 -39.88 -32.91 43.29
CA ALA A 37 -39.28 -31.96 42.35
C ALA A 37 -39.55 -30.50 42.78
N LEU A 38 -40.76 -30.21 43.26
CA LEU A 38 -41.11 -28.89 43.78
C LEU A 38 -40.37 -28.56 45.06
N GLU A 39 -40.03 -29.52 45.90
CA GLU A 39 -39.27 -29.28 47.13
C GLU A 39 -37.93 -28.58 46.85
N LYS A 40 -37.27 -28.90 45.73
CA LYS A 40 -36.06 -28.21 45.26
C LYS A 40 -36.33 -26.81 44.68
N LEU A 41 -37.58 -26.50 44.41
CA LEU A 41 -38.09 -25.24 43.85
C LEU A 41 -38.91 -24.48 44.90
N ALA A 42 -38.41 -24.42 46.14
CA ALA A 42 -39.01 -23.66 47.24
C ALA A 42 -39.09 -22.16 46.93
N PRO A 43 -40.02 -21.41 47.57
CA PRO A 43 -40.03 -19.95 47.46
C PRO A 43 -38.66 -19.36 47.80
N GLY A 44 -38.12 -18.55 46.90
CA GLY A 44 -36.75 -18.04 46.99
C GLY A 44 -35.74 -18.74 46.08
N GLU A 45 -35.99 -20.00 45.70
CA GLU A 45 -35.12 -20.78 44.80
C GLU A 45 -35.24 -20.32 43.35
N PHE A 46 -34.26 -20.72 42.53
CA PHE A 46 -34.18 -20.35 41.13
C PHE A 46 -34.50 -21.51 40.20
N CYS A 47 -35.02 -21.18 39.03
CA CYS A 47 -35.37 -22.17 38.03
C CYS A 47 -35.01 -21.72 36.61
N GLN A 48 -34.98 -22.68 35.70
CA GLN A 48 -34.86 -22.47 34.27
C GLN A 48 -36.03 -23.17 33.57
N HIS A 49 -36.78 -22.41 32.78
CA HIS A 49 -37.81 -22.94 31.89
C HIS A 49 -37.35 -22.86 30.43
N LYS A 50 -37.75 -23.83 29.60
CA LYS A 50 -37.36 -23.88 28.18
C LYS A 50 -37.83 -22.66 27.37
N SER A 51 -39.08 -22.23 27.56
CA SER A 51 -39.69 -21.10 26.85
C SER A 51 -39.52 -19.73 27.53
N TRP A 52 -39.69 -19.65 28.86
CA TRP A 52 -39.67 -18.40 29.62
C TRP A 52 -38.29 -18.03 30.19
N GLY A 53 -37.31 -18.94 30.13
CA GLY A 53 -35.96 -18.68 30.55
C GLY A 53 -35.76 -18.82 32.06
N PHE A 54 -34.77 -18.10 32.59
CA PHE A 54 -34.42 -18.05 34.01
C PHE A 54 -35.50 -17.35 34.82
N GLY A 55 -35.84 -17.89 36.00
CA GLY A 55 -36.81 -17.33 36.92
C GLY A 55 -36.49 -17.60 38.38
N LYS A 56 -37.19 -16.89 39.27
CA LYS A 56 -37.16 -17.09 40.71
C LYS A 56 -38.54 -17.52 41.20
N ILE A 57 -38.62 -18.55 42.03
CA ILE A 57 -39.88 -18.94 42.66
C ILE A 57 -40.26 -17.86 43.67
N ALA A 58 -41.39 -17.19 43.44
CA ALA A 58 -41.86 -16.12 44.30
C ALA A 58 -42.65 -16.70 45.49
N GLU A 59 -43.60 -17.58 45.20
CA GLU A 59 -44.43 -18.23 46.21
C GLU A 59 -45.03 -19.53 45.67
N TRP A 60 -45.42 -20.42 46.57
CA TRP A 60 -46.33 -21.51 46.28
C TRP A 60 -47.74 -21.13 46.70
N ASN A 61 -48.71 -21.44 45.85
CA ASN A 61 -50.12 -21.36 46.18
C ASN A 61 -50.75 -22.75 45.95
N LEU A 62 -50.40 -23.68 46.82
CA LEU A 62 -50.81 -25.09 46.69
C LEU A 62 -52.31 -25.29 46.97
N ILE A 63 -52.97 -24.32 47.61
CA ILE A 63 -54.43 -24.29 47.76
C ILE A 63 -55.10 -24.24 46.39
N THR A 64 -54.63 -23.34 45.50
CA THR A 64 -55.10 -23.21 44.11
C THR A 64 -54.32 -24.09 43.12
N GLY A 65 -53.32 -24.83 43.59
CA GLY A 65 -52.50 -25.73 42.78
C GLY A 65 -51.49 -25.00 41.89
N GLN A 66 -51.02 -23.82 42.29
CA GLN A 66 -50.16 -22.97 41.48
C GLN A 66 -48.80 -22.71 42.14
N VAL A 67 -47.78 -22.50 41.31
CA VAL A 67 -46.47 -21.95 41.67
C VAL A 67 -46.34 -20.62 40.95
N ILE A 68 -46.01 -19.57 41.68
CA ILE A 68 -45.84 -18.22 41.14
C ILE A 68 -44.35 -17.97 40.92
N ILE A 69 -43.99 -17.57 39.70
CA ILE A 69 -42.60 -17.46 39.27
C ILE A 69 -42.35 -16.08 38.69
N ASP A 70 -41.26 -15.46 39.13
CA ASP A 70 -40.74 -14.22 38.57
C ASP A 70 -39.75 -14.54 37.44
N PHE A 71 -40.23 -14.56 36.20
CA PHE A 71 -39.37 -14.63 35.01
C PHE A 71 -38.87 -13.25 34.60
N LYS A 72 -37.74 -13.21 33.88
CA LYS A 72 -37.21 -11.97 33.31
C LYS A 72 -38.25 -11.31 32.40
N GLY A 73 -38.71 -10.11 32.77
CA GLY A 73 -39.72 -9.34 32.03
C GLY A 73 -41.19 -9.73 32.30
N LYS A 74 -41.45 -10.75 33.14
CA LYS A 74 -42.81 -11.17 33.51
C LYS A 74 -42.84 -11.68 34.95
N LYS A 75 -43.07 -10.75 35.88
CA LYS A 75 -43.22 -11.05 37.31
C LYS A 75 -44.58 -11.67 37.62
N GLY A 76 -44.63 -12.51 38.65
CA GLY A 76 -45.85 -13.11 39.16
C GLY A 76 -46.53 -14.07 38.17
N HIS A 77 -45.76 -14.78 37.34
CA HIS A 77 -46.34 -15.72 36.37
C HIS A 77 -46.91 -16.95 37.09
N PRO A 78 -48.23 -17.21 37.02
CA PRO A 78 -48.81 -18.40 37.62
C PRO A 78 -48.59 -19.61 36.72
N MET A 79 -48.09 -20.70 37.30
CA MET A 79 -47.90 -21.98 36.64
C MET A 79 -48.56 -23.09 37.46
N GLN A 80 -49.23 -24.05 36.82
CA GLN A 80 -49.79 -25.20 37.53
C GLN A 80 -48.66 -26.00 38.20
N ALA A 81 -48.82 -26.36 39.46
CA ALA A 81 -47.75 -26.94 40.29
C ALA A 81 -47.19 -28.24 39.68
N GLN A 82 -48.07 -29.13 39.20
CA GLN A 82 -47.66 -30.36 38.50
C GLN A 82 -46.84 -30.06 37.25
N TYR A 83 -47.29 -29.09 36.44
CA TYR A 83 -46.58 -28.69 35.23
C TYR A 83 -45.24 -28.01 35.52
N ALA A 84 -45.18 -27.19 36.58
CA ALA A 84 -43.96 -26.57 37.05
C ALA A 84 -42.93 -27.63 37.46
N ALA A 85 -43.35 -28.66 38.21
CA ALA A 85 -42.50 -29.78 38.59
C ALA A 85 -41.91 -30.54 37.41
N GLU A 86 -42.69 -30.68 36.32
CA GLU A 86 -42.30 -31.43 35.12
C GLU A 86 -41.43 -30.62 34.14
N THR A 87 -41.52 -29.28 34.17
CA THR A 87 -40.91 -28.42 33.13
C THR A 87 -39.83 -27.46 33.63
N LEU A 88 -39.73 -27.23 34.94
CA LEU A 88 -38.71 -26.39 35.54
C LEU A 88 -37.49 -27.23 35.91
N THR A 89 -36.32 -26.73 35.51
CA THR A 89 -35.04 -27.22 36.04
C THR A 89 -34.62 -26.35 37.21
N HIS A 90 -34.34 -26.95 38.37
CA HIS A 90 -33.78 -26.23 39.52
C HIS A 90 -32.39 -25.66 39.18
N ILE A 91 -32.16 -24.41 39.59
CA ILE A 91 -30.87 -23.74 39.49
C ILE A 91 -30.38 -23.47 40.92
N PRO A 92 -29.33 -24.19 41.38
CA PRO A 92 -28.81 -24.00 42.74
C PRO A 92 -28.33 -22.57 42.99
N ALA A 93 -28.41 -22.10 44.24
CA ALA A 93 -27.95 -20.75 44.61
C ALA A 93 -26.49 -20.44 44.23
N GLY A 94 -25.63 -21.46 44.19
CA GLY A 94 -24.22 -21.35 43.78
C GLY A 94 -23.99 -21.26 42.26
N HIS A 95 -25.00 -21.52 41.44
CA HIS A 95 -24.89 -21.46 39.98
C HIS A 95 -24.79 -20.01 39.49
N ILE A 96 -23.99 -19.73 38.46
CA ILE A 96 -23.70 -18.38 37.96
C ILE A 96 -24.97 -17.56 37.65
N LEU A 97 -25.99 -18.20 37.07
CA LEU A 97 -27.27 -17.56 36.77
C LEU A 97 -28.03 -17.08 38.03
N ALA A 98 -27.96 -17.84 39.13
CA ALA A 98 -28.53 -17.43 40.41
C ALA A 98 -27.67 -16.32 41.04
N ARG A 99 -26.35 -16.52 41.11
CA ARG A 99 -25.40 -15.57 41.69
C ARG A 99 -25.49 -14.19 41.05
N LYS A 100 -25.51 -14.11 39.72
CA LYS A 100 -25.62 -12.82 38.99
C LYS A 100 -26.98 -12.14 39.17
N ALA A 101 -28.04 -12.90 39.45
CA ALA A 101 -29.37 -12.36 39.68
C ALA A 101 -29.52 -11.80 41.10
N VAL A 102 -28.80 -12.37 42.07
CA VAL A 102 -28.81 -11.94 43.48
C VAL A 102 -27.84 -10.78 43.71
N ASP A 103 -26.57 -10.96 43.34
CA ASP A 103 -25.52 -9.98 43.58
C ASP A 103 -24.51 -9.95 42.42
N PRO A 104 -24.82 -9.22 41.34
CA PRO A 104 -23.89 -9.08 40.21
C PRO A 104 -22.59 -8.34 40.59
N ALA A 105 -22.60 -7.51 41.64
CA ALA A 105 -21.42 -6.78 42.07
C ALA A 105 -20.38 -7.73 42.72
N ALA A 106 -20.84 -8.69 43.53
CA ALA A 106 -19.98 -9.74 44.07
C ALA A 106 -19.35 -10.61 42.98
N VAL A 107 -20.14 -11.00 41.96
CA VAL A 107 -19.61 -11.76 40.80
C VAL A 107 -18.57 -10.93 40.03
N LYS A 108 -18.78 -9.61 39.92
CA LYS A 108 -17.81 -8.70 39.27
C LYS A 108 -16.52 -8.58 40.08
N ALA A 109 -16.60 -8.56 41.40
CA ALA A 109 -15.44 -8.53 42.27
C ALA A 109 -14.62 -9.83 42.16
N GLU A 110 -15.27 -11.00 42.21
CA GLU A 110 -14.63 -12.29 41.98
C GLU A 110 -13.98 -12.35 40.58
N ALA A 111 -14.64 -11.84 39.54
CA ALA A 111 -14.07 -11.80 38.20
C ALA A 111 -12.75 -11.00 38.14
N ALA A 112 -12.60 -9.97 38.98
CA ALA A 112 -11.39 -9.17 39.06
C ALA A 112 -10.28 -9.88 39.87
N GLU A 113 -10.66 -10.51 40.99
CA GLU A 113 -9.75 -11.19 41.91
C GLU A 113 -9.28 -12.56 41.38
N ASP A 114 -10.22 -13.44 41.06
CA ASP A 114 -9.98 -14.79 40.55
C ASP A 114 -10.77 -15.09 39.26
N PRO A 115 -10.30 -14.55 38.11
CA PRO A 115 -10.92 -14.84 36.82
C PRO A 115 -10.85 -16.33 36.41
N VAL A 116 -9.87 -17.08 36.95
CA VAL A 116 -9.69 -18.50 36.63
C VAL A 116 -10.71 -19.34 37.39
N GLY A 117 -10.85 -19.10 38.69
CA GLY A 117 -11.86 -19.74 39.54
C GLY A 117 -13.29 -19.43 39.07
N LEU A 118 -13.60 -18.16 38.75
CA LEU A 118 -14.90 -17.82 38.20
C LEU A 118 -15.19 -18.58 36.90
N THR A 119 -14.23 -18.61 35.96
CA THR A 119 -14.43 -19.34 34.71
C THR A 119 -14.60 -20.84 34.95
N ARG A 120 -13.86 -21.43 35.89
CA ARG A 120 -14.02 -22.83 36.31
C ARG A 120 -15.44 -23.10 36.83
N SER A 121 -15.93 -22.24 37.70
CA SER A 121 -17.29 -22.31 38.25
C SER A 121 -18.33 -22.28 37.12
N ILE A 122 -18.20 -21.34 36.18
CA ILE A 122 -19.10 -21.24 35.03
C ILE A 122 -19.05 -22.51 34.18
N LEU A 123 -17.87 -23.05 33.90
CA LEU A 123 -17.78 -24.30 33.12
C LEU A 123 -18.44 -25.47 33.85
N ASN A 124 -18.25 -25.60 35.17
CA ASN A 124 -18.92 -26.63 35.97
C ASN A 124 -20.44 -26.51 35.93
N ASP A 125 -20.96 -25.29 36.03
CA ASP A 125 -22.39 -24.98 35.88
C ASP A 125 -22.95 -25.45 34.53
N PHE A 126 -22.13 -25.42 33.47
CA PHE A 126 -22.47 -25.91 32.14
C PHE A 126 -21.97 -27.34 31.83
N GLY A 127 -21.69 -28.15 32.86
CA GLY A 127 -21.30 -29.55 32.68
C GLY A 127 -19.86 -29.75 32.18
N GLY A 128 -18.95 -28.87 32.58
CA GLY A 128 -17.53 -28.91 32.27
C GLY A 128 -17.13 -28.27 30.95
N LYS A 129 -18.07 -27.70 30.18
CA LYS A 129 -17.77 -27.04 28.90
C LYS A 129 -18.79 -25.95 28.56
N ALA A 130 -18.33 -24.84 27.97
CA ALA A 130 -19.21 -23.78 27.50
C ALA A 130 -18.59 -23.01 26.32
N THR A 131 -19.41 -22.58 25.37
CA THR A 131 -18.96 -21.65 24.32
C THR A 131 -18.68 -20.27 24.89
N VAL A 132 -17.87 -19.48 24.19
CA VAL A 132 -17.60 -18.09 24.59
C VAL A 132 -18.91 -17.28 24.65
N GLU A 133 -19.88 -17.58 23.79
CA GLU A 133 -21.20 -16.96 23.80
C GLU A 133 -22.02 -17.32 25.05
N GLN A 134 -22.00 -18.58 25.49
CA GLN A 134 -22.63 -18.99 26.74
C GLN A 134 -22.00 -18.30 27.95
N ILE A 135 -20.66 -18.24 28.01
CA ILE A 135 -19.93 -17.52 29.05
C ILE A 135 -20.29 -16.02 29.03
N THR A 136 -20.32 -15.42 27.84
CA THR A 136 -20.70 -14.01 27.67
C THR A 136 -22.12 -13.77 28.20
N THR A 137 -23.09 -14.61 27.82
CA THR A 137 -24.50 -14.48 28.24
C THR A 137 -24.68 -14.71 29.75
N SER A 138 -23.79 -15.50 30.37
CA SER A 138 -23.80 -15.69 31.82
C SER A 138 -23.31 -14.45 32.59
N LEU A 139 -22.61 -13.51 31.95
CA LEU A 139 -22.02 -12.35 32.62
C LEU A 139 -22.52 -10.99 32.09
N VAL A 140 -23.02 -10.93 30.86
CA VAL A 140 -23.51 -9.71 30.20
C VAL A 140 -25.04 -9.76 30.06
N PRO A 141 -25.78 -8.68 30.34
CA PRO A 141 -25.31 -7.36 30.76
C PRO A 141 -25.18 -7.16 32.28
N GLU A 142 -25.56 -8.15 33.10
CA GLU A 142 -25.77 -7.93 34.54
C GLU A 142 -24.45 -7.67 35.31
N VAL A 143 -23.35 -8.34 34.95
CA VAL A 143 -22.04 -8.20 35.61
C VAL A 143 -21.12 -7.22 34.85
N PHE A 144 -21.13 -7.32 33.53
CA PHE A 144 -20.33 -6.49 32.63
C PHE A 144 -21.17 -5.92 31.49
N ASP A 145 -20.75 -4.76 30.97
CA ASP A 145 -21.11 -4.36 29.61
C ASP A 145 -20.26 -5.12 28.57
N ALA A 146 -20.68 -5.11 27.30
CA ALA A 146 -19.97 -5.87 26.27
C ALA A 146 -18.48 -5.44 26.08
N PRO A 147 -18.12 -4.14 26.09
CA PRO A 147 -16.71 -3.73 25.99
C PRO A 147 -15.85 -4.18 27.18
N SER A 148 -16.33 -4.03 28.41
CA SER A 148 -15.59 -4.41 29.62
C SER A 148 -15.45 -5.93 29.74
N PHE A 149 -16.48 -6.69 29.36
CA PHE A 149 -16.39 -8.15 29.26
C PHE A 149 -15.30 -8.58 28.28
N LYS A 150 -15.25 -7.99 27.08
CA LYS A 150 -14.22 -8.33 26.08
C LYS A 150 -12.81 -8.12 26.63
N LYS A 151 -12.57 -6.97 27.27
CA LYS A 151 -11.28 -6.65 27.90
C LYS A 151 -10.92 -7.65 29.01
N TRP A 152 -11.88 -7.99 29.86
CA TRP A 152 -11.72 -8.98 30.92
C TRP A 152 -11.42 -10.37 30.33
N TRP A 153 -12.20 -10.84 29.36
CA TRP A 153 -12.05 -12.16 28.76
C TRP A 153 -10.71 -12.35 28.06
N ASP A 154 -10.20 -11.32 27.38
CA ASP A 154 -8.86 -11.36 26.77
C ASP A 154 -7.74 -11.50 27.81
N ALA A 155 -7.91 -10.91 29.01
CA ALA A 155 -6.98 -11.09 30.13
C ALA A 155 -7.15 -12.47 30.79
N ALA A 156 -8.39 -12.91 31.04
CA ALA A 156 -8.71 -14.19 31.64
C ALA A 156 -8.15 -15.35 30.83
N LYS A 157 -8.32 -15.36 29.50
CA LYS A 157 -7.76 -16.40 28.60
C LYS A 157 -6.27 -16.65 28.79
N LYS A 158 -5.47 -15.61 29.05
CA LYS A 158 -4.03 -15.76 29.28
C LYS A 158 -3.77 -16.54 30.57
N LYS A 159 -4.52 -16.23 31.64
CA LYS A 159 -4.44 -16.94 32.92
C LYS A 159 -4.96 -18.39 32.82
N LEU A 160 -6.06 -18.61 32.09
CA LEU A 160 -6.61 -19.94 31.83
C LEU A 160 -5.61 -20.82 31.06
N LYS A 161 -4.92 -20.26 30.06
CA LYS A 161 -3.88 -20.97 29.32
C LYS A 161 -2.72 -21.40 30.23
N ALA A 162 -2.33 -20.55 31.19
CA ALA A 162 -1.26 -20.85 32.13
C ALA A 162 -1.66 -21.87 33.22
N ASP A 163 -2.95 -21.95 33.58
CA ASP A 163 -3.47 -22.91 34.58
C ASP A 163 -3.44 -24.37 34.10
N GLY A 164 -3.49 -24.60 32.79
CA GLY A 164 -3.39 -25.93 32.18
C GLY A 164 -4.66 -26.78 32.26
N HIS A 165 -5.64 -26.47 33.11
CA HIS A 165 -6.91 -27.23 33.16
C HIS A 165 -7.94 -26.76 32.12
N PHE A 166 -7.61 -25.82 31.24
CA PHE A 166 -8.57 -25.25 30.29
C PHE A 166 -8.11 -25.46 28.87
N GLN A 167 -8.88 -26.24 28.11
CA GLN A 167 -8.70 -26.34 26.67
C GLN A 167 -9.46 -25.19 25.99
N LEU A 168 -8.71 -24.21 25.50
CA LEU A 168 -9.27 -23.08 24.75
C LEU A 168 -9.53 -23.47 23.29
N PRO A 169 -10.68 -23.08 22.72
CA PRO A 169 -11.05 -23.47 21.36
C PRO A 169 -10.27 -22.67 20.30
N ALA A 170 -9.95 -23.31 19.18
CA ALA A 170 -9.34 -22.65 18.03
C ALA A 170 -10.35 -21.77 17.25
N LYS A 171 -11.63 -22.16 17.24
CA LYS A 171 -12.74 -21.42 16.63
C LYS A 171 -13.69 -20.92 17.71
N LYS A 172 -14.27 -19.73 17.53
CA LYS A 172 -15.19 -19.14 18.53
C LYS A 172 -16.48 -19.96 18.75
N THR A 173 -16.83 -20.83 17.81
CA THR A 173 -17.99 -21.72 17.86
C THR A 173 -17.77 -22.94 18.73
N ASP A 174 -16.52 -23.32 18.98
CA ASP A 174 -16.18 -24.51 19.75
C ASP A 174 -16.12 -24.14 21.25
N PRO A 175 -16.43 -25.05 22.17
CA PRO A 175 -16.47 -24.75 23.59
C PRO A 175 -15.07 -24.64 24.20
N VAL A 176 -14.96 -23.83 25.25
CA VAL A 176 -13.91 -23.98 26.26
C VAL A 176 -14.25 -25.22 27.09
N VAL A 177 -13.27 -26.10 27.31
CA VAL A 177 -13.46 -27.36 28.03
C VAL A 177 -12.57 -27.37 29.28
N LEU A 178 -13.16 -27.77 30.42
CA LEU A 178 -12.45 -28.01 31.66
C LEU A 178 -11.87 -29.44 31.66
N LEU A 179 -10.57 -29.55 31.88
CA LEU A 179 -9.83 -30.80 31.91
C LEU A 179 -9.74 -31.35 33.35
N ALA A 180 -9.75 -32.68 33.48
CA ALA A 180 -9.65 -33.35 34.78
C ALA A 180 -8.24 -33.23 35.41
N SER A 181 -7.22 -33.03 34.59
CA SER A 181 -5.82 -32.81 34.99
C SER A 181 -5.23 -31.70 34.13
N PRO A 182 -4.24 -30.94 34.64
CA PRO A 182 -3.64 -29.87 33.87
C PRO A 182 -2.82 -30.46 32.71
N GLU A 183 -3.05 -29.95 31.51
CA GLU A 183 -2.17 -30.19 30.38
C GLU A 183 -1.13 -29.06 30.30
N ALA A 184 0.13 -29.43 30.05
CA ALA A 184 1.13 -28.43 29.70
C ALA A 184 0.71 -27.71 28.41
N PRO A 185 1.00 -26.40 28.25
CA PRO A 185 0.72 -25.66 27.01
C PRO A 185 1.35 -26.28 25.75
N THR A 186 2.38 -27.11 25.95
CA THR A 186 3.13 -27.84 24.91
C THR A 186 2.55 -29.23 24.61
N SER A 187 1.58 -29.70 25.40
CA SER A 187 1.03 -31.06 25.33
C SER A 187 0.50 -31.39 23.94
N GLY A 188 0.98 -32.50 23.38
CA GLY A 188 0.57 -33.01 22.07
C GLY A 188 0.98 -32.17 20.86
N LEU A 189 1.69 -31.03 21.02
CA LEU A 189 2.13 -30.22 19.89
C LEU A 189 3.14 -30.97 19.00
N LEU A 190 4.11 -31.64 19.62
CA LEU A 190 5.11 -32.45 18.91
C LEU A 190 4.46 -33.65 18.20
N GLU A 191 3.49 -34.30 18.85
CA GLU A 191 2.76 -35.43 18.25
C GLU A 191 1.90 -34.98 17.06
N ARG A 192 1.30 -33.79 17.10
CA ARG A 192 0.57 -33.23 15.95
C ARG A 192 1.49 -33.01 14.76
N PHE A 193 2.71 -32.50 14.98
CA PHE A 193 3.70 -32.37 13.91
C PHE A 193 4.10 -33.74 13.34
N ARG A 194 4.36 -34.74 14.20
CA ARG A 194 4.75 -36.10 13.80
C ARG A 194 3.63 -36.85 13.07
N ALA A 195 2.39 -36.66 13.49
CA ALA A 195 1.21 -37.33 12.92
C ALA A 195 0.69 -36.67 11.63
N ALA A 196 1.09 -35.43 11.36
CA ALA A 196 0.65 -34.69 10.18
C ALA A 196 1.16 -35.34 8.89
N ARG A 197 0.22 -35.73 8.02
CA ARG A 197 0.51 -36.42 6.74
C ARG A 197 0.87 -35.47 5.61
N HIS A 198 0.38 -34.23 5.67
CA HIS A 198 0.62 -33.22 4.64
C HIS A 198 1.58 -32.13 5.16
N LEU A 199 2.42 -31.60 4.26
CA LEU A 199 3.40 -30.56 4.60
C LEU A 199 2.76 -29.29 5.15
N LYS A 200 1.57 -28.91 4.64
CA LYS A 200 0.83 -27.76 5.18
C LYS A 200 0.40 -27.95 6.63
N ASP A 201 -0.01 -29.16 6.99
CA ASP A 201 -0.40 -29.49 8.37
C ASP A 201 0.82 -29.54 9.29
N GLN A 202 1.96 -30.04 8.79
CA GLN A 202 3.24 -29.98 9.50
C GLN A 202 3.66 -28.54 9.77
N ILE A 203 3.62 -27.66 8.76
CA ILE A 203 3.94 -26.23 8.92
C ILE A 203 2.99 -25.56 9.91
N ALA A 204 1.69 -25.85 9.83
CA ALA A 204 0.72 -25.32 10.78
C ALA A 204 1.00 -25.79 12.22
N ALA A 205 1.42 -27.04 12.42
CA ALA A 205 1.85 -27.54 13.72
C ALA A 205 3.13 -26.84 14.20
N LEU A 206 4.11 -26.63 13.31
CA LEU A 206 5.32 -25.87 13.62
C LEU A 206 5.03 -24.43 14.05
N ASP A 207 4.10 -23.75 13.37
CA ASP A 207 3.69 -22.39 13.77
C ASP A 207 3.07 -22.35 15.17
N GLN A 208 2.38 -23.42 15.61
CA GLN A 208 1.86 -23.53 16.97
C GLN A 208 2.98 -23.82 17.98
N ILE A 209 3.94 -24.68 17.63
CA ILE A 209 5.13 -24.97 18.44
C ILE A 209 5.93 -23.68 18.65
N VAL A 210 6.23 -22.94 17.57
CA VAL A 210 6.96 -21.67 17.62
C VAL A 210 6.27 -20.66 18.56
N LYS A 211 4.94 -20.56 18.52
CA LYS A 211 4.17 -19.68 19.44
C LYS A 211 4.22 -20.12 20.90
N ALA A 212 4.42 -21.42 21.14
CA ALA A 212 4.50 -22.02 22.47
C ALA A 212 5.95 -22.22 22.94
N LEU A 213 6.96 -21.77 22.19
CA LEU A 213 8.38 -21.93 22.55
C LEU A 213 8.72 -21.51 23.99
N PRO A 214 8.18 -20.38 24.53
CA PRO A 214 8.44 -20.01 25.92
C PRO A 214 8.01 -21.05 26.97
N ASP A 215 7.08 -21.93 26.61
CA ASP A 215 6.51 -22.96 27.48
C ASP A 215 7.26 -24.31 27.37
N PHE A 216 8.22 -24.45 26.44
CA PHE A 216 9.08 -25.64 26.34
C PHE A 216 10.27 -25.52 27.30
N THR A 217 10.28 -26.37 28.33
CA THR A 217 11.36 -26.40 29.34
C THR A 217 12.45 -27.44 29.05
N ASP A 218 12.16 -28.43 28.18
CA ASP A 218 13.09 -29.50 27.83
C ASP A 218 13.62 -29.32 26.40
N ALA A 219 14.91 -29.00 26.28
CA ALA A 219 15.58 -28.82 25.00
C ALA A 219 15.78 -30.12 24.22
N SER A 220 15.72 -31.29 24.87
CA SER A 220 15.98 -32.58 24.23
C SER A 220 14.88 -32.94 23.22
N GLU A 221 13.62 -32.66 23.54
CA GLU A 221 12.50 -32.87 22.63
C GLU A 221 12.57 -31.93 21.42
N LEU A 222 13.00 -30.67 21.65
CA LEU A 222 13.21 -29.69 20.60
C LEU A 222 14.40 -30.03 19.70
N GLN A 223 15.47 -30.62 20.24
CA GLN A 223 16.61 -31.13 19.46
C GLN A 223 16.17 -32.23 18.48
N VAL A 224 15.31 -33.15 18.93
CA VAL A 224 14.71 -34.17 18.06
C VAL A 224 13.84 -33.53 16.99
N LEU A 225 13.00 -32.56 17.37
CA LEU A 225 12.15 -31.83 16.42
C LEU A 225 12.98 -31.11 15.35
N VAL A 226 14.05 -30.40 15.73
CA VAL A 226 14.96 -29.73 14.78
C VAL A 226 15.50 -30.70 13.74
N SER A 227 15.98 -31.87 14.18
CA SER A 227 16.48 -32.90 13.28
C SER A 227 15.39 -33.41 12.31
N GLN A 228 14.14 -33.53 12.77
CA GLN A 228 12.99 -33.92 11.94
C GLN A 228 12.62 -32.83 10.92
N ILE A 229 12.66 -31.55 11.32
CA ILE A 229 12.44 -30.41 10.43
C ILE A 229 13.50 -30.38 9.32
N GLU A 230 14.77 -30.55 9.67
CA GLU A 230 15.88 -30.55 8.71
C GLU A 230 15.75 -31.67 7.69
N ALA A 231 15.43 -32.89 8.14
CA ALA A 231 15.19 -34.03 7.25
C ALA A 231 13.99 -33.79 6.31
N ALA A 232 12.89 -33.24 6.84
CA ALA A 232 11.71 -32.92 6.04
C ALA A 232 12.02 -31.84 4.99
N ALA A 233 12.66 -30.73 5.40
CA ALA A 233 13.05 -29.64 4.51
C ALA A 233 14.02 -30.12 3.42
N ALA A 234 15.02 -30.93 3.77
CA ALA A 234 15.97 -31.49 2.81
C ALA A 234 15.29 -32.33 1.72
N LYS A 235 14.24 -33.07 2.07
CA LYS A 235 13.46 -33.90 1.14
C LYS A 235 12.65 -33.06 0.15
N VAL A 236 12.12 -31.92 0.59
CA VAL A 236 11.16 -31.13 -0.21
C VAL A 236 11.77 -29.91 -0.89
N ARG A 237 12.96 -29.45 -0.49
CA ARG A 237 13.59 -28.19 -0.96
C ARG A 237 13.64 -27.97 -2.47
N ARG A 238 13.71 -29.02 -3.28
CA ARG A 238 13.75 -28.91 -4.76
C ARG A 238 12.36 -28.76 -5.40
N LEU A 239 11.34 -29.41 -4.84
CA LEU A 239 9.99 -29.47 -5.41
C LEU A 239 9.05 -28.44 -4.76
N GLN A 240 9.30 -28.10 -3.50
CA GLN A 240 8.47 -27.23 -2.67
C GLN A 240 9.37 -26.28 -1.85
N PRO A 241 10.16 -25.41 -2.51
CA PRO A 241 11.14 -24.56 -1.85
C PRO A 241 10.52 -23.58 -0.86
N ALA A 242 9.30 -23.07 -1.11
CA ALA A 242 8.60 -22.19 -0.18
C ALA A 242 8.31 -22.89 1.16
N GLN A 243 7.75 -24.10 1.10
CA GLN A 243 7.43 -24.90 2.29
C GLN A 243 8.70 -25.33 3.05
N ALA A 244 9.76 -25.69 2.31
CA ALA A 244 11.06 -25.97 2.90
C ALA A 244 11.60 -24.76 3.66
N LEU A 245 11.50 -23.57 3.07
CA LEU A 245 11.93 -22.32 3.70
C LEU A 245 11.11 -22.01 4.96
N GLU A 246 9.79 -22.19 4.94
CA GLU A 246 8.94 -22.03 6.12
C GLU A 246 9.32 -22.96 7.28
N MET A 247 9.66 -24.21 6.96
CA MET A 247 10.17 -25.20 7.92
C MET A 247 11.50 -24.75 8.53
N LEU A 248 12.46 -24.33 7.70
CA LEU A 248 13.77 -23.87 8.19
C LEU A 248 13.67 -22.59 9.01
N GLN A 249 12.77 -21.67 8.67
CA GLN A 249 12.52 -20.49 9.50
C GLN A 249 11.93 -20.84 10.87
N ALA A 250 11.12 -21.89 10.97
CA ALA A 250 10.64 -22.39 12.27
C ALA A 250 11.79 -23.02 13.08
N ARG A 251 12.66 -23.80 12.43
CA ARG A 251 13.89 -24.32 13.03
C ARG A 251 14.77 -23.19 13.57
N ASP A 252 15.04 -22.17 12.77
CA ASP A 252 15.92 -21.07 13.14
C ASP A 252 15.36 -20.29 14.34
N GLU A 253 14.04 -20.15 14.44
CA GLU A 253 13.38 -19.57 15.62
C GLU A 253 13.53 -20.44 16.87
N ILE A 254 13.41 -21.77 16.73
CA ILE A 254 13.64 -22.72 17.84
C ILE A 254 15.07 -22.58 18.36
N ILE A 255 16.06 -22.59 17.46
CA ILE A 255 17.48 -22.46 17.81
C ILE A 255 17.79 -21.09 18.41
N ALA A 256 17.21 -20.01 17.87
CA ALA A 256 17.40 -18.67 18.42
C ALA A 256 16.87 -18.56 19.86
N ARG A 257 15.82 -19.31 20.21
CA ARG A 257 15.26 -19.34 21.57
C ARG A 257 15.98 -20.32 22.49
N HIS A 258 16.56 -21.39 21.94
CA HIS A 258 17.28 -22.46 22.64
C HIS A 258 18.66 -22.69 22.01
N PRO A 259 19.65 -21.82 22.28
CA PRO A 259 20.96 -21.84 21.63
C PRO A 259 21.78 -23.12 21.87
N GLU A 260 21.41 -23.93 22.87
CA GLU A 260 21.99 -25.24 23.15
C GLU A 260 21.67 -26.30 22.08
N ILE A 261 20.64 -26.08 21.26
CA ILE A 261 20.23 -26.97 20.18
C ILE A 261 21.17 -26.84 18.99
N LYS A 262 21.59 -27.97 18.43
CA LYS A 262 22.52 -28.04 17.29
C LYS A 262 21.83 -28.53 16.02
N THR A 263 22.24 -27.98 14.88
CA THR A 263 21.85 -28.48 13.56
C THR A 263 22.62 -29.76 13.20
N VAL A 264 22.05 -30.59 12.34
CA VAL A 264 22.75 -31.75 11.78
C VAL A 264 23.76 -31.28 10.72
N GLU A 265 24.91 -31.95 10.64
CA GLU A 265 25.91 -31.67 9.60
C GLU A 265 25.29 -31.82 8.20
N GLY A 266 25.46 -30.79 7.35
CA GLY A 266 24.90 -30.75 6.00
C GLY A 266 23.39 -30.46 5.93
N ALA A 267 22.75 -30.07 7.05
CA ALA A 267 21.37 -29.64 7.04
C ALA A 267 21.19 -28.38 6.16
N PRO A 268 20.10 -28.30 5.37
CA PRO A 268 19.88 -27.15 4.51
C PRO A 268 19.66 -25.86 5.31
N SER A 269 20.05 -24.73 4.74
CA SER A 269 19.76 -23.40 5.30
C SER A 269 18.76 -22.62 4.43
N VAL A 270 18.12 -21.60 5.01
CA VAL A 270 17.29 -20.67 4.24
C VAL A 270 18.12 -20.00 3.14
N ALA A 271 19.35 -19.60 3.45
CA ALA A 271 20.28 -18.99 2.52
C ALA A 271 20.61 -19.90 1.33
N GLU A 272 20.82 -21.20 1.56
CA GLU A 272 21.05 -22.18 0.49
C GLU A 272 19.83 -22.34 -0.43
N ILE A 273 18.61 -22.34 0.13
CA ILE A 273 17.38 -22.40 -0.68
C ILE A 273 17.26 -21.15 -1.54
N LEU A 274 17.46 -19.96 -0.97
CA LEU A 274 17.42 -18.70 -1.72
C LEU A 274 18.45 -18.69 -2.86
N LYS A 275 19.68 -19.13 -2.57
CA LYS A 275 20.74 -19.24 -3.58
C LYS A 275 20.40 -20.25 -4.67
N GLY A 276 19.86 -21.41 -4.30
CA GLY A 276 19.42 -22.44 -5.26
C GLY A 276 18.26 -21.99 -6.15
N GLU A 277 17.42 -21.08 -5.65
CA GLU A 277 16.25 -20.54 -6.34
C GLU A 277 16.47 -19.14 -6.94
N GLN A 278 17.74 -18.71 -7.12
CA GLN A 278 18.08 -17.36 -7.59
C GLN A 278 17.31 -16.92 -8.85
N ALA A 279 17.09 -17.83 -9.80
CA ALA A 279 16.37 -17.56 -11.04
C ALA A 279 14.85 -17.47 -10.89
N ARG A 280 14.29 -17.93 -9.76
CA ARG A 280 12.85 -18.03 -9.49
C ARG A 280 12.46 -17.38 -8.17
N LEU A 281 13.25 -16.42 -7.68
CA LEU A 281 13.00 -15.75 -6.41
C LEU A 281 11.62 -15.08 -6.38
N GLN A 282 11.16 -14.49 -7.49
CA GLN A 282 9.83 -13.88 -7.56
C GLN A 282 8.71 -14.90 -7.30
N GLU A 283 8.76 -16.07 -7.94
CA GLU A 283 7.80 -17.17 -7.73
C GLU A 283 7.86 -17.70 -6.29
N LEU A 284 9.08 -17.87 -5.75
CA LEU A 284 9.30 -18.30 -4.38
C LEU A 284 8.66 -17.33 -3.38
N PHE A 285 8.89 -16.03 -3.54
CA PHE A 285 8.32 -15.00 -2.68
C PHE A 285 6.80 -14.91 -2.81
N ALA A 286 6.25 -15.05 -4.02
CA ALA A 286 4.80 -15.09 -4.25
C ALA A 286 4.12 -16.29 -3.55
N ALA A 287 4.83 -17.42 -3.43
CA ALA A 287 4.33 -18.60 -2.73
C ALA A 287 4.45 -18.54 -1.19
N LEU A 288 5.21 -17.59 -0.64
CA LEU A 288 5.43 -17.44 0.80
C LEU A 288 4.39 -16.54 1.46
N PRO A 289 3.93 -16.87 2.68
CA PRO A 289 3.16 -15.94 3.50
C PRO A 289 3.96 -14.65 3.79
N ALA A 290 3.29 -13.51 3.80
CA ALA A 290 3.94 -12.20 3.97
C ALA A 290 4.81 -12.07 5.23
N ILE A 291 4.47 -12.75 6.33
CA ILE A 291 5.28 -12.76 7.56
C ILE A 291 6.61 -13.49 7.34
N LYS A 292 6.60 -14.57 6.53
CA LYS A 292 7.77 -15.40 6.24
C LYS A 292 8.69 -14.74 5.20
N GLN A 293 8.14 -13.91 4.31
CA GLN A 293 8.92 -13.12 3.35
C GLN A 293 9.95 -12.20 4.06
N LYS A 294 9.56 -11.53 5.15
CA LYS A 294 10.48 -10.67 5.92
C LYS A 294 11.74 -11.43 6.37
N LYS A 295 11.56 -12.56 7.04
CA LYS A 295 12.66 -13.40 7.52
C LYS A 295 13.51 -13.98 6.38
N ALA A 296 12.90 -14.21 5.21
CA ALA A 296 13.64 -14.67 4.03
C ALA A 296 14.56 -13.57 3.49
N VAL A 297 14.05 -12.33 3.41
CA VAL A 297 14.83 -11.15 2.99
C VAL A 297 16.04 -10.92 3.88
N GLU A 298 15.91 -11.11 5.19
CA GLU A 298 17.02 -10.98 6.16
C GLU A 298 18.19 -11.95 5.88
N GLN A 299 17.98 -13.00 5.10
CA GLN A 299 19.02 -13.98 4.75
C GLN A 299 19.73 -13.68 3.42
N PHE A 300 19.36 -12.61 2.71
CA PHE A 300 19.98 -12.26 1.42
C PHE A 300 21.49 -11.98 1.51
N PRO A 301 22.00 -11.20 2.48
CA PRO A 301 23.44 -10.99 2.62
C PRO A 301 24.21 -12.29 2.78
N VAL A 302 23.66 -13.23 3.57
CA VAL A 302 24.26 -14.57 3.78
C VAL A 302 24.16 -15.43 2.52
N ALA A 303 23.05 -15.38 1.80
CA ALA A 303 22.80 -16.21 0.61
C ALA A 303 23.68 -15.82 -0.59
N PHE A 304 23.87 -14.52 -0.81
CA PHE A 304 24.44 -13.99 -2.04
C PHE A 304 25.78 -13.26 -1.86
N GLY A 305 26.27 -13.08 -0.64
CA GLY A 305 27.53 -12.37 -0.38
C GLY A 305 27.47 -10.96 -0.96
N ASP A 306 28.56 -10.47 -1.58
CA ASP A 306 28.64 -9.10 -2.09
C ASP A 306 27.60 -8.75 -3.17
N GLU A 307 27.08 -9.73 -3.90
CA GLU A 307 26.08 -9.55 -4.97
C GLU A 307 24.64 -9.41 -4.45
N TRP A 308 24.42 -9.48 -3.14
CA TRP A 308 23.07 -9.53 -2.56
C TRP A 308 22.20 -8.32 -2.91
N LEU A 309 22.79 -7.14 -3.07
CA LEU A 309 22.08 -5.93 -3.48
C LEU A 309 21.53 -6.04 -4.90
N ASP A 310 22.32 -6.55 -5.84
CA ASP A 310 21.87 -6.74 -7.22
C ASP A 310 20.73 -7.78 -7.30
N VAL A 311 20.81 -8.82 -6.48
CA VAL A 311 19.76 -9.84 -6.40
C VAL A 311 18.49 -9.27 -5.76
N ILE A 312 18.59 -8.59 -4.62
CA ILE A 312 17.43 -8.08 -3.89
C ILE A 312 16.72 -6.95 -4.65
N PHE A 313 17.45 -6.09 -5.36
CA PHE A 313 16.85 -5.03 -6.16
C PHE A 313 16.10 -5.57 -7.38
N ARG A 314 16.55 -6.68 -7.99
CA ARG A 314 15.74 -7.38 -9.02
C ARG A 314 14.44 -7.94 -8.46
N VAL A 315 14.47 -8.47 -7.24
CA VAL A 315 13.24 -8.91 -6.56
C VAL A 315 12.33 -7.72 -6.27
N MET A 316 12.90 -6.58 -5.83
CA MET A 316 12.16 -5.37 -5.48
C MET A 316 11.36 -4.77 -6.65
N GLN A 317 11.87 -4.84 -7.88
CA GLN A 317 11.21 -4.26 -9.06
C GLN A 317 9.78 -4.77 -9.28
N GLU A 318 9.52 -6.03 -8.95
CA GLU A 318 8.21 -6.68 -9.13
C GLU A 318 7.56 -7.08 -7.80
N ALA A 319 8.15 -6.67 -6.68
CA ALA A 319 7.67 -7.01 -5.35
C ALA A 319 6.35 -6.30 -5.02
N PRO A 320 5.44 -6.94 -4.27
CA PRO A 320 4.31 -6.25 -3.67
C PRO A 320 4.80 -5.20 -2.66
N ASN A 321 4.00 -4.15 -2.43
CA ASN A 321 4.38 -3.01 -1.59
C ASN A 321 4.94 -3.42 -0.22
N ARG A 322 4.35 -4.43 0.44
CA ARG A 322 4.86 -4.91 1.72
C ARG A 322 6.28 -5.46 1.64
N LEU A 323 6.60 -6.20 0.58
CA LEU A 323 7.94 -6.75 0.38
C LEU A 323 8.94 -5.65 0.00
N VAL A 324 8.53 -4.66 -0.79
CA VAL A 324 9.32 -3.44 -1.06
C VAL A 324 9.75 -2.79 0.26
N VAL A 325 8.83 -2.63 1.21
CA VAL A 325 9.15 -2.04 2.53
C VAL A 325 10.14 -2.92 3.31
N GLU A 326 9.97 -4.24 3.35
CA GLU A 326 10.92 -5.12 4.05
C GLU A 326 12.31 -5.13 3.38
N ILE A 327 12.37 -5.03 2.06
CA ILE A 327 13.62 -4.88 1.30
C ILE A 327 14.32 -3.56 1.69
N SER A 328 13.58 -2.44 1.71
CA SER A 328 14.15 -1.16 2.13
C SER A 328 14.73 -1.22 3.54
N ARG A 329 14.02 -1.86 4.48
CA ARG A 329 14.46 -2.00 5.88
C ARG A 329 15.73 -2.83 6.02
N ILE A 330 15.88 -3.93 5.29
CA ILE A 330 17.13 -4.71 5.37
C ILE A 330 18.30 -3.92 4.78
N VAL A 331 18.07 -3.18 3.69
CA VAL A 331 19.11 -2.37 3.05
C VAL A 331 19.58 -1.24 3.97
N GLU A 332 18.64 -0.59 4.66
CA GLU A 332 18.95 0.39 5.70
C GLU A 332 19.69 -0.23 6.88
N LYS A 333 19.22 -1.38 7.40
CA LYS A 333 19.85 -2.10 8.51
C LYS A 333 21.30 -2.48 8.21
N GLU A 334 21.61 -2.85 6.97
CA GLU A 334 22.97 -3.18 6.51
C GLU A 334 23.79 -1.93 6.14
N GLY A 335 23.26 -0.72 6.32
CA GLY A 335 23.97 0.55 6.06
C GLY A 335 24.16 0.85 4.56
N ARG A 336 23.36 0.26 3.68
CA ARG A 336 23.48 0.36 2.20
C ARG A 336 22.37 1.23 1.57
N GLN A 337 21.88 2.21 2.33
CA GLN A 337 20.77 3.09 1.92
C GLN A 337 21.11 3.95 0.70
N GLU A 338 22.38 4.36 0.53
CA GLU A 338 22.80 5.15 -0.63
C GLU A 338 22.66 4.36 -1.93
N GLU A 339 23.02 3.08 -1.94
CA GLU A 339 22.85 2.22 -3.11
C GLU A 339 21.38 2.08 -3.50
N LEU A 340 20.49 1.93 -2.52
CA LEU A 340 19.04 1.92 -2.77
C LEU A 340 18.58 3.27 -3.33
N ARG A 341 19.01 4.40 -2.75
CA ARG A 341 18.69 5.74 -3.24
C ARG A 341 19.09 5.92 -4.71
N PHE A 342 20.32 5.55 -5.08
CA PHE A 342 20.81 5.64 -6.46
C PHE A 342 19.97 4.80 -7.43
N VAL A 343 19.61 3.57 -7.03
CA VAL A 343 18.81 2.67 -7.86
C VAL A 343 17.38 3.18 -8.02
N LEU A 344 16.76 3.69 -6.94
CA LEU A 344 15.44 4.30 -6.98
C LEU A 344 15.43 5.57 -7.85
N ALA A 345 16.40 6.46 -7.69
CA ALA A 345 16.56 7.66 -8.53
C ALA A 345 16.61 7.31 -10.01
N ARG A 346 17.41 6.28 -10.36
CA ARG A 346 17.48 5.76 -11.73
C ARG A 346 16.11 5.27 -12.20
N TRP A 347 15.43 4.41 -11.44
CA TRP A 347 14.11 3.88 -11.85
C TRP A 347 13.03 4.94 -11.97
N ILE A 348 13.06 5.99 -11.14
CA ILE A 348 12.17 7.15 -11.25
C ILE A 348 12.44 7.90 -12.55
N SER A 349 13.71 8.25 -12.82
CA SER A 349 14.13 9.00 -14.02
C SER A 349 13.87 8.24 -15.33
N GLU A 350 14.12 6.93 -15.33
CA GLU A 350 13.89 6.03 -16.47
C GLU A 350 12.41 5.61 -16.62
N ARG A 351 11.54 6.07 -15.71
CA ARG A 351 10.10 5.73 -15.67
C ARG A 351 9.84 4.21 -15.56
N SER A 352 10.79 3.47 -14.98
CA SER A 352 10.75 2.01 -14.83
C SER A 352 10.32 1.53 -13.45
N ALA A 353 10.12 2.44 -12.48
CA ALA A 353 9.58 2.10 -11.17
C ALA A 353 8.17 1.49 -11.25
N SER A 354 7.93 0.45 -10.46
CA SER A 354 6.63 -0.22 -10.37
C SER A 354 5.66 0.54 -9.47
N SER A 355 4.36 0.32 -9.69
CA SER A 355 3.30 0.99 -8.95
C SER A 355 3.38 0.72 -7.44
N GLU A 356 3.80 -0.47 -7.04
CA GLU A 356 3.98 -0.84 -5.63
C GLU A 356 5.11 -0.06 -4.95
N MET A 357 6.21 0.19 -5.66
CA MET A 357 7.32 1.02 -5.16
C MET A 357 6.92 2.49 -5.08
N LEU A 358 6.20 2.99 -6.08
CA LEU A 358 5.74 4.37 -6.11
C LEU A 358 4.72 4.65 -5.01
N ILE A 359 3.82 3.71 -4.71
CA ILE A 359 2.92 3.79 -3.55
C ILE A 359 3.73 3.93 -2.25
N TRP A 360 4.81 3.16 -2.10
CA TRP A 360 5.66 3.24 -0.91
C TRP A 360 6.36 4.60 -0.82
N LEU A 361 7.03 5.05 -1.88
CA LEU A 361 7.74 6.33 -1.89
C LEU A 361 6.82 7.53 -1.63
N CYS A 362 5.62 7.53 -2.23
CA CYS A 362 4.63 8.57 -1.99
C CYS A 362 4.14 8.59 -0.53
N LYS A 363 3.95 7.42 0.09
CA LYS A 363 3.51 7.32 1.49
C LYS A 363 4.60 7.69 2.50
N GLU A 364 5.86 7.42 2.19
CA GLU A 364 7.00 7.82 3.02
C GLU A 364 7.23 9.34 3.04
N ARG A 365 6.73 10.08 2.03
CA ARG A 365 6.89 11.54 1.92
C ARG A 365 8.33 12.02 2.09
N GLY A 366 9.27 11.27 1.49
CA GLY A 366 10.70 11.58 1.57
C GLY A 366 11.34 11.32 2.94
N ALA A 367 10.69 10.63 3.89
CA ALA A 367 11.27 10.37 5.21
C ALA A 367 12.65 9.68 5.14
N SER A 368 12.78 8.68 4.25
CA SER A 368 14.05 7.97 4.02
C SER A 368 14.89 8.59 2.89
N PHE A 369 14.23 9.19 1.88
CA PHE A 369 14.88 9.72 0.67
C PHE A 369 14.27 11.06 0.25
N PRO A 370 14.57 12.17 0.95
CA PRO A 370 13.94 13.47 0.71
C PRO A 370 14.09 13.96 -0.73
N GLU A 371 15.29 13.78 -1.30
CA GLU A 371 15.64 14.16 -2.66
C GLU A 371 14.88 13.40 -3.75
N LEU A 372 14.26 12.25 -3.44
CA LEU A 372 13.44 11.51 -4.39
C LEU A 372 11.96 11.94 -4.36
N PHE A 373 11.54 12.69 -3.35
CA PHE A 373 10.16 13.13 -3.19
C PHE A 373 9.94 14.48 -3.87
N ASN A 374 9.83 14.47 -5.20
CA ASN A 374 9.80 15.65 -6.05
C ASN A 374 8.94 15.46 -7.31
N HIS A 375 8.99 16.42 -8.24
CA HIS A 375 8.19 16.40 -9.48
C HIS A 375 8.52 15.19 -10.37
N ASP A 376 9.75 14.67 -10.31
CA ASP A 376 10.15 13.50 -11.06
C ASP A 376 9.45 12.24 -10.54
N LEU A 377 9.24 12.12 -9.23
CA LEU A 377 8.43 11.03 -8.67
C LEU A 377 6.97 11.12 -9.16
N LEU A 378 6.39 12.32 -9.23
CA LEU A 378 5.04 12.51 -9.81
C LEU A 378 5.01 12.07 -11.28
N GLY A 379 6.03 12.44 -12.06
CA GLY A 379 6.16 12.00 -13.44
C GLY A 379 6.24 10.47 -13.58
N ALA A 380 6.93 9.79 -12.66
CA ALA A 380 7.03 8.33 -12.66
C ALA A 380 5.69 7.67 -12.27
N VAL A 381 4.92 8.29 -11.37
CA VAL A 381 3.56 7.87 -11.03
C VAL A 381 2.66 7.88 -12.26
N PHE A 382 2.65 8.98 -13.04
CA PHE A 382 1.83 9.03 -14.26
C PHE A 382 2.24 7.96 -15.27
N SER A 383 3.54 7.79 -15.54
CA SER A 383 4.02 6.76 -16.46
C SER A 383 3.70 5.33 -16.00
N ALA A 384 3.71 5.07 -14.69
CA ALA A 384 3.35 3.77 -14.15
C ALA A 384 1.86 3.48 -14.31
N LEU A 385 0.99 4.46 -14.08
CA LEU A 385 -0.45 4.33 -14.27
C LEU A 385 -0.81 4.07 -15.74
N GLU A 386 -0.17 4.78 -16.68
CA GLU A 386 -0.38 4.57 -18.12
C GLU A 386 0.06 3.16 -18.54
N ARG A 387 1.22 2.71 -18.07
CA ARG A 387 1.72 1.36 -18.33
C ARG A 387 0.79 0.29 -17.77
N ASP A 388 0.28 0.47 -16.55
CA ASP A 388 -0.65 -0.48 -15.93
C ASP A 388 -2.00 -0.53 -16.66
N GLN A 389 -2.50 0.62 -17.11
CA GLN A 389 -3.72 0.71 -17.93
C GLN A 389 -3.55 -0.07 -19.24
N LEU A 390 -2.42 0.11 -19.94
CA LEU A 390 -2.10 -0.62 -21.17
C LEU A 390 -1.93 -2.13 -20.94
N ALA A 391 -1.44 -2.53 -19.77
CA ALA A 391 -1.25 -3.94 -19.40
C ALA A 391 -2.54 -4.60 -18.86
N GLU A 392 -3.68 -3.92 -18.88
CA GLU A 392 -4.95 -4.34 -18.27
C GLU A 392 -4.80 -4.73 -16.78
N LYS A 393 -3.77 -4.20 -16.11
CA LYS A 393 -3.54 -4.41 -14.68
C LYS A 393 -4.34 -3.37 -13.90
N ARG A 394 -4.95 -3.80 -12.80
CA ARG A 394 -5.59 -2.87 -11.86
C ARG A 394 -4.54 -2.11 -11.07
N GLY A 395 -3.99 -1.03 -11.64
CA GLY A 395 -3.23 0.02 -10.93
C GLY A 395 -4.07 0.82 -9.92
N ALA A 396 -5.23 0.29 -9.50
CA ALA A 396 -6.23 0.96 -8.70
C ALA A 396 -5.65 1.57 -7.42
N ARG A 397 -4.74 0.88 -6.72
CA ARG A 397 -4.17 1.41 -5.47
C ARG A 397 -3.32 2.66 -5.63
N LEU A 398 -2.53 2.76 -6.70
CA LEU A 398 -1.73 3.96 -6.98
C LEU A 398 -2.63 5.09 -7.49
N HIS A 399 -3.63 4.75 -8.30
CA HIS A 399 -4.67 5.67 -8.71
C HIS A 399 -5.42 6.25 -7.50
N ASP A 400 -5.96 5.39 -6.63
CA ASP A 400 -6.72 5.77 -5.42
C ASP A 400 -5.88 6.63 -4.49
N LEU A 401 -4.59 6.32 -4.31
CA LEU A 401 -3.67 7.13 -3.53
C LEU A 401 -3.63 8.59 -3.99
N LEU A 402 -3.60 8.85 -5.31
CA LEU A 402 -3.61 10.22 -5.84
C LEU A 402 -4.91 10.98 -5.50
N PHE A 403 -6.05 10.28 -5.36
CA PHE A 403 -7.33 10.93 -5.09
C PHE A 403 -7.62 11.08 -3.60
N GLU A 404 -7.33 10.05 -2.82
CA GLU A 404 -7.50 10.02 -1.36
C GLU A 404 -6.57 11.04 -0.68
N ASP A 405 -5.33 11.12 -1.15
CA ASP A 405 -4.34 12.05 -0.62
C ASP A 405 -4.40 13.40 -1.37
N ARG A 406 -5.04 14.39 -0.75
CA ARG A 406 -5.25 15.70 -1.37
C ARG A 406 -4.01 16.59 -1.40
N GLU A 407 -3.01 16.28 -0.58
CA GLU A 407 -1.82 17.11 -0.39
C GLU A 407 -0.63 16.58 -1.21
N LEU A 408 -0.61 15.27 -1.50
CA LEU A 408 0.50 14.58 -2.18
C LEU A 408 1.01 15.30 -3.44
N ILE A 409 0.13 15.65 -4.39
CA ILE A 409 0.56 16.31 -5.64
C ILE A 409 1.21 17.66 -5.35
N GLY A 410 0.66 18.41 -4.40
CA GLY A 410 1.19 19.72 -4.04
C GLY A 410 2.56 19.63 -3.40
N GLU A 411 2.74 18.67 -2.50
CA GLU A 411 4.04 18.46 -1.84
C GLU A 411 5.11 17.99 -2.83
N LEU A 412 4.78 17.08 -3.76
CA LEU A 412 5.70 16.63 -4.81
C LEU A 412 6.14 17.77 -5.74
N LEU A 413 5.31 18.81 -5.91
CA LEU A 413 5.62 19.96 -6.75
C LEU A 413 6.25 21.12 -5.98
N THR A 414 6.37 21.06 -4.64
CA THR A 414 6.75 22.22 -3.82
C THR A 414 8.09 22.84 -4.21
N THR A 415 9.05 22.04 -4.66
CA THR A 415 10.37 22.50 -5.10
C THR A 415 10.53 22.50 -6.63
N ALA A 416 9.43 22.36 -7.37
CA ALA A 416 9.47 22.26 -8.83
C ALA A 416 9.57 23.65 -9.48
N GLU A 417 10.38 23.74 -10.52
CA GLU A 417 10.47 24.93 -11.36
C GLU A 417 9.20 25.09 -12.21
N HIS A 418 8.93 26.32 -12.66
CA HIS A 418 7.69 26.65 -13.37
C HIS A 418 7.49 25.81 -14.65
N ASP A 419 8.57 25.46 -15.33
CA ASP A 419 8.53 24.61 -16.53
C ASP A 419 8.20 23.14 -16.20
N GLU A 420 8.63 22.65 -15.03
CA GLU A 420 8.40 21.27 -14.55
C GLU A 420 6.94 21.11 -14.13
N VAL A 421 6.38 22.10 -13.42
CA VAL A 421 4.95 22.15 -13.08
C VAL A 421 4.10 22.20 -14.36
N ARG A 422 4.53 22.98 -15.35
CA ARG A 422 3.87 23.05 -16.66
C ARG A 422 3.87 21.70 -17.39
N ASP A 423 4.97 20.97 -17.34
CA ASP A 423 5.06 19.63 -17.94
C ASP A 423 4.14 18.63 -17.22
N ALA A 424 4.13 18.62 -15.88
CA ALA A 424 3.24 17.79 -15.09
C ALA A 424 1.76 18.06 -15.41
N LEU A 425 1.37 19.33 -15.55
CA LEU A 425 0.02 19.75 -15.92
C LEU A 425 -0.36 19.28 -17.33
N ARG A 426 0.56 19.42 -18.30
CA ARG A 426 0.35 18.93 -19.68
C ARG A 426 0.17 17.42 -19.73
N ARG A 427 1.02 16.66 -19.02
CA ARG A 427 0.88 15.19 -18.93
C ARG A 427 -0.48 14.79 -18.36
N LEU A 428 -0.91 15.46 -17.29
CA LEU A 428 -2.22 15.19 -16.67
C LEU A 428 -3.40 15.53 -17.61
N LEU A 429 -3.28 16.56 -18.44
CA LEU A 429 -4.29 16.87 -19.46
C LEU A 429 -4.36 15.78 -20.55
N LEU A 430 -3.19 15.34 -21.03
CA LEU A 430 -3.07 14.45 -22.19
C LEU A 430 -3.23 12.96 -21.85
N THR A 431 -2.99 12.55 -20.61
CA THR A 431 -3.00 11.13 -20.22
C THR A 431 -4.39 10.50 -20.37
N PRO A 432 -4.52 9.27 -20.89
CA PRO A 432 -5.79 8.56 -20.99
C PRO A 432 -6.20 7.84 -19.69
N VAL A 433 -5.38 7.90 -18.64
CA VAL A 433 -5.59 7.16 -17.38
C VAL A 433 -6.84 7.62 -16.64
N PHE A 434 -7.12 8.93 -16.65
CA PHE A 434 -8.18 9.52 -15.85
C PHE A 434 -9.35 9.97 -16.71
N GLU A 435 -10.58 9.79 -16.21
CA GLU A 435 -11.77 10.38 -16.79
C GLU A 435 -11.82 11.91 -16.59
N ASP A 436 -12.62 12.63 -17.38
CA ASP A 436 -12.64 14.11 -17.40
C ASP A 436 -12.88 14.75 -16.03
N LEU A 437 -13.80 14.21 -15.22
CA LEU A 437 -14.09 14.74 -13.88
C LEU A 437 -12.89 14.54 -12.94
N SER A 438 -12.28 13.35 -13.01
CA SER A 438 -11.10 12.98 -12.23
C SER A 438 -9.88 13.85 -12.63
N LYS A 439 -9.66 14.07 -13.92
CA LYS A 439 -8.65 15.01 -14.43
C LYS A 439 -8.87 16.41 -13.87
N ARG A 440 -10.10 16.95 -13.98
CA ARG A 440 -10.43 18.29 -13.46
C ARG A 440 -10.15 18.42 -11.97
N SER A 441 -10.44 17.39 -11.18
CA SER A 441 -10.15 17.35 -9.75
C SER A 441 -8.64 17.43 -9.46
N LEU A 442 -7.82 16.65 -10.16
CA LEU A 442 -6.36 16.68 -9.99
C LEU A 442 -5.75 18.00 -10.50
N LEU A 443 -6.22 18.51 -11.64
CA LEU A 443 -5.81 19.79 -12.21
C LEU A 443 -6.12 20.96 -11.27
N ALA A 444 -7.30 20.97 -10.65
CA ALA A 444 -7.68 21.99 -9.68
C ALA A 444 -6.74 22.03 -8.46
N ARG A 445 -6.15 20.90 -8.07
CA ARG A 445 -5.15 20.85 -6.97
C ARG A 445 -3.85 21.53 -7.37
N ILE A 446 -3.39 21.33 -8.60
CA ILE A 446 -2.20 22.01 -9.13
C ILE A 446 -2.47 23.52 -9.25
N VAL A 447 -3.58 23.92 -9.86
CA VAL A 447 -3.97 25.35 -10.01
C VAL A 447 -4.13 26.04 -8.67
N LYS A 448 -4.62 25.36 -7.63
CA LYS A 448 -4.73 25.93 -6.30
C LYS A 448 -3.36 26.39 -5.76
N ILE A 449 -2.28 25.73 -6.15
CA ILE A 449 -0.91 26.02 -5.71
C ILE A 449 -0.21 26.96 -6.71
N TYR A 450 -0.53 26.82 -8.00
CA TYR A 450 0.00 27.59 -9.12
C TYR A 450 -1.14 28.28 -9.91
N PRO A 451 -1.78 29.34 -9.36
CA PRO A 451 -2.95 29.97 -9.98
C PRO A 451 -2.69 30.54 -11.37
N GLU A 452 -1.46 30.95 -11.65
CA GLU A 452 -1.00 31.46 -12.95
C GLU A 452 -1.14 30.45 -14.09
N LEU A 453 -1.21 29.15 -13.78
CA LEU A 453 -1.39 28.08 -14.77
C LEU A 453 -2.87 27.78 -15.09
N GLN A 454 -3.83 28.49 -14.48
CA GLN A 454 -5.26 28.26 -14.70
C GLN A 454 -5.66 28.42 -16.18
N SER A 455 -5.02 29.33 -16.91
CA SER A 455 -5.25 29.60 -18.34
C SER A 455 -5.01 28.38 -19.22
N MET A 456 -4.13 27.46 -18.80
CA MET A 456 -3.84 26.22 -19.53
C MET A 456 -4.99 25.20 -19.49
N ILE A 457 -5.92 25.33 -18.55
CA ILE A 457 -7.04 24.39 -18.36
C ILE A 457 -8.34 24.95 -18.91
N THR A 458 -8.59 26.24 -18.72
CA THR A 458 -9.85 26.88 -19.14
C THR A 458 -9.91 27.12 -20.63
N GLY A 459 -8.81 26.91 -21.37
CA GLY A 459 -8.74 27.22 -22.79
C GLY A 459 -8.82 28.72 -23.07
N ASP A 460 -8.68 29.57 -22.03
CA ASP A 460 -8.54 31.00 -22.18
C ASP A 460 -7.08 31.28 -22.56
N SER A 461 -6.77 30.97 -23.82
CA SER A 461 -5.51 31.26 -24.46
C SER A 461 -5.38 32.78 -24.65
N GLY A 462 -5.14 33.47 -23.53
CA GLY A 462 -4.53 34.80 -23.47
C GLY A 462 -3.01 34.76 -23.65
N GLU A 463 -2.40 33.57 -23.69
CA GLU A 463 -1.15 33.39 -24.43
C GLU A 463 -1.54 33.04 -25.86
N ARG A 464 -1.38 34.01 -26.78
CA ARG A 464 -1.09 33.66 -28.17
C ARG A 464 0.00 32.60 -28.09
N GLN A 465 -0.26 31.36 -28.52
CA GLN A 465 0.84 30.55 -29.07
C GLN A 465 1.59 31.53 -29.97
N GLU A 466 2.85 31.85 -29.66
CA GLU A 466 3.62 32.75 -30.51
C GLU A 466 3.67 32.10 -31.90
N THR A 467 2.74 32.49 -32.78
CA THR A 467 2.73 31.96 -34.13
C THR A 467 3.91 32.59 -34.82
N LEU A 468 4.89 31.78 -35.18
CA LEU A 468 6.05 32.24 -35.93
C LEU A 468 5.60 32.45 -37.37
N THR A 469 5.47 33.71 -37.78
CA THR A 469 5.27 34.03 -39.21
C THR A 469 6.61 33.82 -39.93
N VAL A 470 6.61 32.97 -40.95
CA VAL A 470 7.81 32.59 -41.72
C VAL A 470 7.47 32.50 -43.20
N SER A 471 8.44 32.67 -44.10
CA SER A 471 8.22 32.37 -45.52
C SER A 471 7.96 30.87 -45.72
N TRP A 472 7.21 30.52 -46.77
CA TRP A 472 7.06 29.12 -47.18
C TRP A 472 8.40 28.44 -47.49
N ALA A 473 9.34 29.16 -48.12
CA ALA A 473 10.68 28.65 -48.43
C ALA A 473 11.46 28.26 -47.16
N SER A 474 11.48 29.13 -46.14
CA SER A 474 12.13 28.84 -44.86
C SER A 474 11.42 27.74 -44.07
N LEU A 475 10.09 27.66 -44.16
CA LEU A 475 9.33 26.59 -43.51
C LEU A 475 9.66 25.22 -44.12
N GLU A 476 9.71 25.12 -45.44
CA GLU A 476 10.02 23.87 -46.13
C GLU A 476 11.45 23.41 -45.83
N LYS A 477 12.42 24.32 -45.89
CA LYS A 477 13.80 24.04 -45.48
C LYS A 477 13.90 23.49 -44.05
N ARG A 478 13.19 24.09 -43.09
CA ARG A 478 13.19 23.63 -41.69
C ARG A 478 12.55 22.26 -41.52
N LYS A 479 11.59 21.87 -42.38
CA LYS A 479 11.06 20.51 -42.41
C LYS A 479 12.08 19.53 -42.98
N GLU A 480 12.77 19.88 -44.07
CA GLU A 480 13.83 19.05 -44.65
C GLU A 480 14.97 18.80 -43.64
N GLU A 481 15.39 19.86 -42.92
CA GLU A 481 16.38 19.75 -41.84
C GLU A 481 15.90 18.84 -40.71
N HIS A 482 14.61 18.90 -40.35
CA HIS A 482 14.00 18.04 -39.35
C HIS A 482 13.94 16.58 -39.82
N GLU A 483 13.57 16.35 -41.07
CA GLU A 483 13.52 15.01 -41.67
C GLU A 483 14.91 14.38 -41.75
N ASP A 484 15.95 15.12 -42.14
CA ASP A 484 17.33 14.62 -42.11
C ASP A 484 17.77 14.30 -40.66
N LEU A 485 17.39 15.13 -39.70
CA LEU A 485 17.68 14.89 -38.28
C LEU A 485 17.05 13.58 -37.79
N VAL A 486 15.77 13.34 -38.10
CA VAL A 486 15.01 12.17 -37.63
C VAL A 486 15.36 10.90 -38.40
N ASN A 487 15.47 10.99 -39.72
CA ASN A 487 15.60 9.81 -40.58
C ASN A 487 17.06 9.42 -40.85
N ARG A 488 18.03 10.33 -40.64
CA ARG A 488 19.45 10.07 -40.92
C ARG A 488 20.34 10.26 -39.70
N GLN A 489 20.36 11.44 -39.09
CA GLN A 489 21.34 11.76 -38.03
C GLN A 489 21.11 10.95 -36.76
N ILE A 490 19.86 10.85 -36.27
CA ILE A 490 19.53 10.07 -35.07
C ILE A 490 19.81 8.56 -35.28
N PRO A 491 19.35 7.91 -36.37
CA PRO A 491 19.67 6.51 -36.64
C PRO A 491 21.18 6.26 -36.79
N GLN A 492 21.92 7.18 -37.41
CA GLN A 492 23.37 7.09 -37.50
C GLN A 492 24.02 7.11 -36.12
N ASN A 493 23.66 8.07 -35.26
CA ASN A 493 24.19 8.17 -33.91
C ASN A 493 23.88 6.91 -33.07
N ILE A 494 22.72 6.27 -33.26
CA ILE A 494 22.38 4.99 -32.62
C ILE A 494 23.35 3.88 -33.06
N ARG A 495 23.68 3.81 -34.36
CA ARG A 495 24.68 2.87 -34.88
C ARG A 495 26.07 3.16 -34.32
N ASP A 496 26.46 4.42 -34.23
CA ASP A 496 27.76 4.83 -33.70
C ASP A 496 27.90 4.46 -32.21
N ILE A 497 26.83 4.59 -31.42
CA ILE A 497 26.79 4.11 -30.03
C ILE A 497 26.92 2.59 -29.95
N GLN A 498 26.25 1.84 -30.83
CA GLN A 498 26.35 0.38 -30.86
C GLN A 498 27.76 -0.10 -31.22
N ILE A 499 28.40 0.55 -32.18
CA ILE A 499 29.79 0.29 -32.58
C ILE A 499 30.74 0.67 -31.44
N ALA A 500 30.60 1.85 -30.82
CA ALA A 500 31.41 2.25 -29.68
C ALA A 500 31.29 1.28 -28.49
N ARG A 501 30.11 0.66 -28.31
CA ARG A 501 29.84 -0.33 -27.26
C ARG A 501 30.53 -1.68 -27.50
N SER A 502 30.86 -2.03 -28.74
CA SER A 502 31.53 -3.31 -29.06
C SER A 502 33.03 -3.32 -28.73
N TYR A 503 33.64 -2.15 -28.50
CA TYR A 503 35.07 -2.02 -28.16
C TYR A 503 35.42 -2.33 -26.69
N GLY A 504 34.47 -2.82 -25.89
CA GLY A 504 34.74 -3.46 -24.61
C GLY A 504 34.90 -2.51 -23.42
N ASP A 505 36.04 -1.82 -23.29
CA ASP A 505 36.34 -1.03 -22.08
C ASP A 505 35.71 0.37 -22.11
N LEU A 506 34.49 0.47 -21.58
CA LEU A 506 33.65 1.67 -21.63
C LEU A 506 34.09 2.79 -20.68
N ARG A 507 35.01 2.54 -19.74
CA ARG A 507 35.42 3.55 -18.75
C ARG A 507 36.35 4.61 -19.34
N GLU A 508 37.19 4.23 -20.31
CA GLU A 508 38.14 5.13 -20.99
C GLU A 508 37.75 5.49 -22.44
N ASN A 509 36.74 4.83 -23.01
CA ASN A 509 36.35 5.02 -24.41
C ASN A 509 35.78 6.44 -24.67
N PHE A 510 36.59 7.28 -25.32
CA PHE A 510 36.26 8.66 -25.68
C PHE A 510 35.16 8.71 -26.74
N GLU A 511 35.16 7.77 -27.68
CA GLU A 511 34.17 7.66 -28.75
C GLU A 511 32.77 7.39 -28.19
N PHE A 512 32.64 6.54 -27.17
CA PHE A 512 31.35 6.27 -26.51
C PHE A 512 30.82 7.51 -25.76
N LYS A 513 31.68 8.23 -25.05
CA LYS A 513 31.30 9.47 -24.35
C LYS A 513 30.87 10.55 -25.35
N SER A 514 31.60 10.69 -26.46
CA SER A 514 31.28 11.62 -27.54
C SER A 514 29.94 11.28 -28.21
N ALA A 515 29.70 10.02 -28.55
CA ALA A 515 28.45 9.56 -29.17
C ALA A 515 27.22 9.74 -28.25
N LYS A 516 27.40 9.55 -26.93
CA LYS A 516 26.33 9.80 -25.95
C LYS A 516 26.02 11.29 -25.78
N GLU A 517 27.03 12.15 -25.86
CA GLU A 517 26.82 13.60 -25.84
C GLU A 517 26.14 14.08 -27.12
N GLN A 518 26.57 13.57 -28.28
CA GLN A 518 25.88 13.81 -29.56
C GLN A 518 24.42 13.35 -29.52
N GLN A 519 24.11 12.24 -28.87
CA GLN A 519 22.72 11.80 -28.66
C GLN A 519 21.88 12.85 -27.92
N ARG A 520 22.44 13.49 -26.87
CA ARG A 520 21.76 14.54 -26.11
C ARG A 520 21.56 15.80 -26.95
N VAL A 521 22.56 16.19 -27.72
CA VAL A 521 22.49 17.33 -28.64
C VAL A 521 21.41 17.09 -29.70
N LEU A 522 21.39 15.92 -30.33
CA LEU A 522 20.39 15.56 -31.34
C LEU A 522 18.97 15.50 -30.74
N ALA A 523 18.81 14.94 -29.53
CA ALA A 523 17.52 14.91 -28.85
C ALA A 523 17.00 16.32 -28.52
N ARG A 524 17.88 17.22 -28.05
CA ARG A 524 17.54 18.63 -27.81
C ARG A 524 17.13 19.33 -29.11
N ARG A 525 17.95 19.19 -30.17
CA ARG A 525 17.66 19.77 -31.49
C ARG A 525 16.34 19.26 -32.07
N ARG A 526 16.03 17.97 -31.89
CA ARG A 526 14.74 17.39 -32.30
C ARG A 526 13.58 18.08 -31.58
N ALA A 527 13.65 18.15 -30.25
CA ALA A 527 12.58 18.75 -29.44
C ALA A 527 12.39 20.26 -29.74
N GLU A 528 13.48 20.98 -29.98
CA GLU A 528 13.43 22.38 -30.44
C GLU A 528 12.79 22.50 -31.82
N SER A 529 13.23 21.69 -32.78
CA SER A 529 12.71 21.68 -34.14
C SER A 529 11.23 21.31 -34.21
N GLU A 530 10.77 20.30 -33.47
CA GLU A 530 9.34 19.90 -33.40
C GLU A 530 8.47 21.03 -32.82
N ARG A 531 8.96 21.68 -31.77
CA ARG A 531 8.26 22.81 -31.13
C ARG A 531 8.13 23.99 -32.09
N ASP A 532 9.23 24.38 -32.72
CA ASP A 532 9.32 25.52 -33.61
C ASP A 532 8.49 25.30 -34.88
N LEU A 533 8.52 24.09 -35.46
CA LEU A 533 7.68 23.70 -36.59
C LEU A 533 6.18 23.70 -36.24
N GLY A 534 5.81 23.28 -35.03
CA GLY A 534 4.42 23.32 -34.56
C GLY A 534 3.85 24.74 -34.44
N GLN A 535 4.72 25.71 -34.10
CA GLN A 535 4.37 27.13 -33.94
C GLN A 535 4.42 27.93 -35.25
N ALA A 536 5.11 27.43 -36.26
CA ALA A 536 5.32 28.15 -37.51
C ALA A 536 4.08 28.20 -38.42
N ARG A 537 3.90 29.34 -39.09
CA ARG A 537 2.85 29.60 -40.07
C ARG A 537 3.50 30.22 -41.31
N GLY A 538 3.44 29.49 -42.42
CA GLY A 538 3.98 29.90 -43.72
C GLY A 538 3.14 31.01 -44.35
N THR A 539 3.80 31.99 -44.98
CA THR A 539 3.16 33.08 -45.74
C THR A 539 4.00 33.48 -46.95
N ASN A 540 3.36 34.07 -47.96
CA ASN A 540 4.02 34.76 -49.08
C ASN A 540 4.20 36.26 -48.83
N PHE A 541 3.83 36.75 -47.64
CA PHE A 541 3.84 38.18 -47.29
C PHE A 541 3.05 39.08 -48.27
N GLU A 542 2.05 38.51 -48.96
CA GLU A 542 1.22 39.24 -49.92
C GLU A 542 0.35 40.29 -49.22
N ASN A 543 0.22 41.47 -49.83
CA ASN A 543 -0.57 42.60 -49.33
C ASN A 543 -0.22 42.99 -47.87
N PRO A 544 1.06 43.27 -47.55
CA PRO A 544 1.44 43.69 -46.21
C PRO A 544 0.81 45.06 -45.90
N ASP A 545 0.52 45.31 -44.62
CA ASP A 545 0.08 46.63 -44.18
C ASP A 545 1.26 47.61 -44.28
N THR A 546 1.18 48.57 -45.21
CA THR A 546 2.22 49.59 -45.43
C THR A 546 1.94 50.90 -44.71
N THR A 547 0.84 50.99 -43.93
CA THR A 547 0.54 52.19 -43.12
C THR A 547 1.49 52.34 -41.94
N GLN A 548 2.13 51.24 -41.54
CA GLN A 548 3.17 51.13 -40.53
C GLN A 548 4.13 50.00 -40.90
N VAL A 549 5.30 49.94 -40.28
CA VAL A 549 6.24 48.84 -40.50
C VAL A 549 5.60 47.55 -39.98
N SER A 550 5.36 46.61 -40.89
CA SER A 550 4.78 45.31 -40.60
C SER A 550 5.58 44.19 -41.25
N ILE A 551 5.26 42.93 -40.91
CA ILE A 551 5.92 41.78 -41.51
C ILE A 551 5.59 41.75 -43.02
N GLY A 552 6.61 41.70 -43.87
CA GLY A 552 6.46 41.80 -45.32
C GLY A 552 6.75 43.19 -45.89
N THR A 553 7.26 44.14 -45.10
CA THR A 553 7.55 45.50 -45.56
C THR A 553 9.04 45.78 -45.76
N VAL A 554 9.35 46.67 -46.69
CA VAL A 554 10.66 47.28 -46.92
C VAL A 554 10.64 48.68 -46.33
N VAL A 555 11.60 48.97 -45.46
CA VAL A 555 11.69 50.23 -44.72
C VAL A 555 12.95 50.96 -45.15
N THR A 556 12.77 52.16 -45.68
CA THR A 556 13.87 53.08 -46.00
C THR A 556 14.04 54.06 -44.86
N LEU A 557 15.24 54.08 -44.28
CA LEU A 557 15.63 54.85 -43.13
C LEU A 557 16.66 55.90 -43.52
N LYS A 558 16.61 57.05 -42.85
CA LYS A 558 17.62 58.09 -42.98
C LYS A 558 18.28 58.37 -41.65
N THR A 559 19.60 58.25 -41.65
CA THR A 559 20.43 58.58 -40.48
C THR A 559 20.51 60.10 -40.29
N THR A 560 20.84 60.52 -39.07
CA THR A 560 21.12 61.94 -38.75
C THR A 560 22.27 62.53 -39.58
N GLY A 561 23.18 61.71 -40.11
CA GLY A 561 24.25 62.09 -41.03
C GLY A 561 23.85 62.16 -42.51
N GLY A 562 22.59 61.88 -42.85
CA GLY A 562 22.06 61.95 -44.22
C GLY A 562 22.26 60.70 -45.08
N ALA A 563 22.88 59.63 -44.54
CA ALA A 563 22.98 58.33 -45.22
C ALA A 563 21.66 57.56 -45.14
N THR A 564 21.34 56.81 -46.20
CA THR A 564 20.12 56.01 -46.33
C THR A 564 20.41 54.53 -46.07
N GLU A 565 19.60 53.89 -45.23
CA GLU A 565 19.64 52.45 -44.94
C GLU A 565 18.32 51.81 -45.35
N VAL A 566 18.34 50.58 -45.87
CA VAL A 566 17.14 49.87 -46.32
C VAL A 566 17.09 48.49 -45.68
N TYR A 567 16.00 48.18 -44.99
CA TYR A 567 15.77 46.86 -44.37
C TYR A 567 14.44 46.26 -44.80
N SER A 568 14.44 44.96 -45.09
CA SER A 568 13.23 44.18 -45.35
C SER A 568 12.85 43.41 -44.08
N ILE A 569 11.70 43.71 -43.48
CA ILE A 569 11.24 43.09 -42.24
C ILE A 569 10.41 41.86 -42.57
N LEU A 570 11.00 40.67 -42.47
CA LEU A 570 10.38 39.41 -42.85
C LEU A 570 10.23 38.46 -41.64
N GLY A 571 9.91 37.19 -41.90
CA GLY A 571 9.57 36.21 -40.88
C GLY A 571 10.72 35.79 -39.96
N ALA A 572 10.39 34.94 -38.98
CA ALA A 572 11.29 34.54 -37.90
C ALA A 572 12.56 33.83 -38.40
N TRP A 573 12.48 33.13 -39.53
CA TRP A 573 13.57 32.32 -40.10
C TRP A 573 14.18 32.92 -41.37
N ASP A 574 13.71 34.09 -41.80
CA ASP A 574 14.02 34.67 -43.11
C ASP A 574 15.26 35.58 -43.10
N SER A 575 15.85 35.86 -41.92
CA SER A 575 16.95 36.83 -41.76
C SER A 575 18.16 36.54 -42.66
N ALA A 576 18.53 37.47 -43.53
CA ALA A 576 19.71 37.48 -44.38
C ALA A 576 20.32 38.89 -44.33
N PRO A 577 21.16 39.20 -43.33
CA PRO A 577 21.77 40.53 -43.15
C PRO A 577 22.50 41.04 -44.39
N GLU A 578 23.16 40.14 -45.13
CA GLU A 578 23.86 40.40 -46.38
C GLU A 578 22.94 40.87 -47.52
N LEU A 579 21.64 40.55 -47.44
CA LEU A 579 20.61 41.00 -48.38
C LEU A 579 19.73 42.12 -47.79
N GLY A 580 20.08 42.65 -46.62
CA GLY A 580 19.27 43.63 -45.88
C GLY A 580 17.94 43.04 -45.36
N ILE A 581 17.81 41.72 -45.27
CA ILE A 581 16.62 41.05 -44.76
C ILE A 581 16.79 40.79 -43.26
N VAL A 582 15.88 41.35 -42.47
CA VAL A 582 15.91 41.30 -41.02
C VAL A 582 14.69 40.55 -40.51
N SER A 583 14.90 39.60 -39.61
CA SER A 583 13.79 38.96 -38.92
C SER A 583 13.02 39.98 -38.08
N TYR A 584 11.69 39.91 -38.11
CA TYR A 584 10.85 40.70 -37.21
C TYR A 584 11.18 40.45 -35.72
N LYS A 585 11.77 39.30 -35.36
CA LYS A 585 12.24 38.99 -33.99
C LYS A 585 13.63 39.56 -33.66
N ALA A 586 14.40 40.03 -34.64
CA ALA A 586 15.70 40.64 -34.39
C ALA A 586 15.54 42.02 -33.74
N ALA A 587 16.55 42.49 -33.00
CA ALA A 587 16.50 43.75 -32.28
C ALA A 587 16.16 44.96 -33.18
N ILE A 588 16.72 45.00 -34.40
CA ILE A 588 16.39 46.00 -35.42
C ILE A 588 14.92 45.88 -35.87
N GLY A 589 14.44 44.65 -36.12
CA GLY A 589 13.05 44.40 -36.50
C GLY A 589 12.07 44.83 -35.41
N GLN A 590 12.33 44.47 -34.14
CA GLN A 590 11.51 44.87 -33.00
C GLN A 590 11.47 46.39 -32.78
N ALA A 591 12.58 47.08 -33.01
CA ALA A 591 12.63 48.54 -32.90
C ALA A 591 11.79 49.24 -33.98
N LEU A 592 11.68 48.63 -35.17
CA LEU A 592 10.97 49.21 -36.33
C LEU A 592 9.49 48.82 -36.39
N LEU A 593 9.09 47.63 -35.91
CA LEU A 593 7.72 47.15 -35.99
C LEU A 593 6.70 48.14 -35.41
N GLY A 594 5.62 48.38 -36.16
CA GLY A 594 4.51 49.26 -35.78
C GLY A 594 4.80 50.76 -35.93
N LYS A 595 6.01 51.15 -36.34
CA LYS A 595 6.39 52.55 -36.55
C LYS A 595 5.89 53.06 -37.89
N LYS A 596 5.65 54.37 -38.00
CA LYS A 596 5.09 55.01 -39.21
C LYS A 596 6.13 55.84 -39.96
N ALA A 597 5.88 56.08 -41.24
CA ALA A 597 6.68 57.02 -42.02
C ALA A 597 6.69 58.41 -41.36
N GLY A 598 7.87 59.00 -41.24
CA GLY A 598 8.13 60.26 -40.54
C GLY A 598 8.54 60.12 -39.07
N GLU A 599 8.45 58.94 -38.46
CA GLU A 599 8.86 58.73 -37.07
C GLU A 599 10.37 58.53 -36.93
N SER A 600 10.95 59.11 -35.86
CA SER A 600 12.34 58.87 -35.47
C SER A 600 12.45 57.70 -34.49
N VAL A 601 13.36 56.78 -34.76
CA VAL A 601 13.57 55.51 -34.04
C VAL A 601 15.04 55.36 -33.68
N GLN A 602 15.32 54.75 -32.52
CA GLN A 602 16.68 54.36 -32.12
C GLN A 602 16.94 52.92 -32.52
N LEU A 603 17.96 52.70 -33.37
CA LEU A 603 18.38 51.37 -33.77
C LEU A 603 19.68 50.97 -33.07
N PRO A 604 19.81 49.68 -32.68
CA PRO A 604 21.06 49.15 -32.16
C PRO A 604 22.14 49.14 -33.24
N ALA A 605 23.35 49.60 -32.88
CA ALA A 605 24.55 49.55 -33.70
C ALA A 605 25.65 48.78 -32.96
N GLU A 606 26.74 48.41 -33.65
CA GLU A 606 27.88 47.71 -33.04
C GLU A 606 28.48 48.45 -31.83
N PHE A 607 28.37 49.78 -31.81
CA PHE A 607 28.80 50.64 -30.71
C PHE A 607 27.67 51.59 -30.26
N GLY A 608 26.68 51.05 -29.56
CA GLY A 608 25.59 51.82 -28.94
C GLY A 608 24.31 51.86 -29.77
N VAL A 609 23.63 53.00 -29.78
CA VAL A 609 22.39 53.22 -30.56
C VAL A 609 22.54 54.43 -31.45
N HIS A 610 21.91 54.41 -32.62
CA HIS A 610 21.88 55.56 -33.53
C HIS A 610 20.43 55.92 -33.88
N ASN A 611 20.17 57.21 -34.05
CA ASN A 611 18.84 57.72 -34.40
C ASN A 611 18.67 57.74 -35.92
N VAL A 612 17.56 57.16 -36.38
CA VAL A 612 17.13 57.15 -37.77
C VAL A 612 15.70 57.68 -37.88
N THR A 613 15.33 58.19 -39.05
CA THR A 613 13.95 58.57 -39.37
C THR A 613 13.43 57.69 -40.50
N ILE A 614 12.21 57.18 -40.37
CA ILE A 614 11.58 56.35 -41.42
C ILE A 614 11.12 57.25 -42.56
N GLU A 615 11.73 57.15 -43.73
CA GLU A 615 11.33 57.95 -44.91
C GLU A 615 10.20 57.29 -45.68
N LYS A 616 10.25 55.96 -45.85
CA LYS A 616 9.32 55.23 -46.72
C LYS A 616 9.10 53.81 -46.24
N ILE A 617 7.86 53.33 -46.42
CA ILE A 617 7.45 51.95 -46.13
C ILE A 617 6.79 51.42 -47.41
N GLU A 618 7.32 50.31 -47.94
CA GLU A 618 6.87 49.70 -49.19
C GLU A 618 6.61 48.19 -49.00
N PRO A 619 5.77 47.56 -49.83
CA PRO A 619 5.61 46.11 -49.77
C PRO A 619 6.87 45.42 -50.31
N PHE A 620 7.28 44.33 -49.68
CA PHE A 620 8.32 43.46 -50.21
C PHE A 620 7.78 42.63 -51.37
N THR A 621 8.35 42.78 -52.56
CA THR A 621 7.85 42.15 -53.80
C THR A 621 8.77 41.08 -54.36
N ASN A 622 10.03 41.02 -53.93
CA ASN A 622 11.03 40.11 -54.47
C ASN A 622 11.04 38.77 -53.70
N LEU A 623 9.98 37.97 -53.82
CA LEU A 623 9.85 36.70 -53.10
C LEU A 623 10.83 35.62 -53.57
N ASP A 624 11.30 35.70 -54.81
CA ASP A 624 12.24 34.73 -55.39
C ASP A 624 13.59 34.72 -54.66
N ILE A 625 14.02 35.87 -54.10
CA ILE A 625 15.27 35.95 -53.33
C ILE A 625 15.25 35.04 -52.08
N LEU A 626 14.06 34.70 -51.57
CA LEU A 626 13.89 33.84 -50.40
C LEU A 626 14.11 32.37 -50.74
N SER A 627 13.90 31.97 -52.00
CA SER A 627 14.21 30.61 -52.48
C SER A 627 15.68 30.49 -52.90
N GLU A 628 16.29 31.54 -53.47
CA GLU A 628 17.73 31.55 -53.82
C GLU A 628 18.63 31.42 -52.59
N LYS A 629 18.25 32.05 -51.46
CA LYS A 629 18.91 31.87 -50.16
C LYS A 629 18.90 30.41 -49.67
N VAL A 630 17.90 29.61 -50.06
CA VAL A 630 17.83 28.18 -49.71
C VAL A 630 18.98 27.41 -50.36
N HIS A 631 19.37 27.77 -51.59
CA HIS A 631 20.48 27.14 -52.30
C HIS A 631 21.87 27.59 -51.85
N VAL A 632 22.02 28.83 -51.37
CA VAL A 632 23.32 29.34 -50.88
C VAL A 632 23.76 28.69 -49.57
N LEU A 633 22.81 28.31 -48.70
CA LEU A 633 23.11 27.69 -47.41
C LEU A 633 23.29 26.15 -47.48
N THR A 634 22.91 25.51 -48.59
CA THR A 634 23.09 24.05 -48.78
C THR A 634 24.43 23.66 -49.42
N ASN A 635 25.28 24.63 -49.76
CA ASN A 635 26.63 24.39 -50.27
C ASN A 635 27.68 25.28 -49.58
N PRO A 636 28.31 24.83 -48.49
CA PRO A 636 29.67 25.27 -48.18
C PRO A 636 30.61 24.39 -49.01
N SER A 637 31.16 24.98 -50.07
CA SER A 637 32.29 24.43 -50.82
C SER A 637 33.39 24.02 -49.84
N VAL A 638 33.72 22.74 -49.84
CA VAL A 638 34.96 22.22 -49.25
C VAL A 638 36.11 22.85 -50.04
N SER A 639 36.95 23.62 -49.35
CA SER A 639 38.29 24.01 -49.78
C SER A 639 39.25 23.76 -48.65
#